data_AF-A0A7K3Z596-F1
#
_entry.id   AF-A0A7K3Z596-F1
#
_cell.length_a   1.000
_cell.length_b   1.000
_cell.length_c   1.000
_cell.angle_alpha   90.00
_cell.angle_beta   90.00
_cell.angle_gamma   90.00
#
_symmetry.space_group_name_H-M   'P 1'
#
loop_
_entity.id
_entity.type
_entity.pdbx_description
1 polymer ?
#
loop_
_entity_poly.entity_id
_entity_poly.type
_entity_poly.pdbx_seq_one_letter_code
_entity_poly.pdbx_strand_id
1 'polypeptide(L)'
;MRKILTIFALIVLISSSSYALMPSVNAAEVSNQQKGLTVLSDVLGLTLADYNTTVQIYPTDSYLGVIPQEIIRYRLEAPSNTMDVLYTFADGRPRMIQVLENKGTPYLAKTTSDVLEMTKSILNKYEGYSKSQYYTELLSMIEDTKSNENSTIISENTKLEITTIDNTSTFRWTYIANGVEAPDKCVVLHYQDGFLGYFIDNWSIYNIGSTDLSLSEDQAIEIAMKAAAKFSWKIGTGENAFEVKDFNVTQAMVRQTVFISPIYTETARDQDPLTLYPIRHVWVSLDKFYPGNVYGIEVYIWADTQEVCHIQERVSTIDPQLVASFNDERDKSLTYQAATGSQANSPIMQMLLPATAIIMLGTVPMLLIKKKNFAKRRHFKISGALLCLLLTATMFFSISAVSAEPTRRALVWGSESTGAYDAGLGSSTRKTQGEVNLQRQLSQYISDYFRNDGYTASNYQGTGSIKAQILNNITNSQQYYSKTAVIDFNHGVGNTFNFSGGTLNEFHYMFEDNIGTWDGTQWNVQNGVYDNEIFPRTANGKAFFVFINTCLSAGINATVGTYQLDPPQGMVNDAQGQPTDRARGMPYAWTHRTVYWKGYQDFNTNNHISLFGYAGGANGADNGAFCYIGFPYGSAALDQTVQEGSAVKYWLWVQDFLYRALSFEITINQALDYASQNRYSRSFGETDLYTNFDAIWPMWNTETQQWDDDGFPDSTMAVYGNGNIRLYEYFVHSPYVSSSSYGSGSVSNQNGFTGAQPDGSYTRLRAVNVNDQAGIIGSMGYSGANLANGHIWIYGYSSGYTSRLRMYASYYSDSGWQPIRDVYVGPGGAHWIDCGSYATNFRYISFAVYRQSSGDYSNDIYLDTVLVLPPLPNP
;
A
#
# COMPACT_ATOMS: atom_id res chain seq x y z
N MET A 1 -12.14 -35.44 -53.38
CA MET A 1 -12.36 -35.79 -51.96
C MET A 1 -11.28 -36.73 -51.42
N ARG A 2 -11.23 -38.05 -51.73
CA ARG A 2 -10.22 -38.98 -51.17
C ARG A 2 -8.76 -38.46 -51.16
N LYS A 3 -8.23 -37.98 -52.30
CA LYS A 3 -6.86 -37.42 -52.38
C LYS A 3 -6.61 -36.22 -51.45
N ILE A 4 -7.62 -35.37 -51.23
CA ILE A 4 -7.53 -34.22 -50.31
C ILE A 4 -7.48 -34.70 -48.86
N LEU A 5 -8.29 -35.70 -48.51
CA LEU A 5 -8.29 -36.32 -47.19
C LEU A 5 -6.93 -36.99 -46.88
N THR A 6 -6.31 -37.64 -47.87
CA THR A 6 -4.97 -38.22 -47.72
C THR A 6 -3.89 -37.16 -47.52
N ILE A 7 -3.93 -36.05 -48.27
CA ILE A 7 -2.98 -34.94 -48.11
C ILE A 7 -3.17 -34.26 -46.75
N PHE A 8 -4.41 -34.03 -46.32
CA PHE A 8 -4.70 -33.45 -45.00
C PHE A 8 -4.21 -34.36 -43.86
N ALA A 9 -4.50 -35.67 -43.93
CA ALA A 9 -3.98 -36.64 -42.97
C ALA A 9 -2.45 -36.71 -42.95
N LEU A 10 -1.80 -36.59 -44.12
CA LEU A 10 -0.34 -36.55 -44.21
C LEU A 10 0.24 -35.27 -43.60
N ILE A 11 -0.39 -34.11 -43.82
CA ILE A 11 0.01 -32.83 -43.20
C ILE A 11 -0.16 -32.89 -41.67
N VAL A 12 -1.25 -33.47 -41.17
CA VAL A 12 -1.47 -33.68 -39.72
C VAL A 12 -0.46 -34.67 -39.12
N LEU A 13 -0.09 -35.73 -39.85
CA LEU A 13 0.97 -36.66 -39.44
C LEU A 13 2.36 -36.02 -39.45
N ILE A 14 2.66 -35.21 -40.47
CA ILE A 14 3.93 -34.48 -40.55
C ILE A 14 4.01 -33.43 -39.44
N SER A 15 2.97 -32.62 -39.21
CA SER A 15 2.98 -31.61 -38.14
C SER A 15 3.06 -32.23 -36.75
N SER A 16 2.32 -33.32 -36.48
CA SER A 16 2.42 -34.04 -35.18
C SER A 16 3.78 -34.72 -34.99
N SER A 17 4.41 -35.27 -36.04
CA SER A 17 5.76 -35.82 -35.95
C SER A 17 6.84 -34.73 -35.77
N SER A 18 6.65 -33.53 -36.32
CA SER A 18 7.55 -32.38 -36.08
C SER A 18 7.55 -31.93 -34.63
N TYR A 19 6.40 -31.98 -33.94
CA TYR A 19 6.33 -31.71 -32.49
C TYR A 19 6.97 -32.80 -31.63
N ALA A 20 7.00 -34.05 -32.10
CA ALA A 20 7.58 -35.19 -31.36
C ALA A 20 9.12 -35.33 -31.53
N LEU A 21 9.72 -34.63 -32.50
CA LEU A 21 11.15 -34.69 -32.80
C LEU A 21 11.95 -33.46 -32.35
N MET A 22 11.31 -32.45 -31.75
CA MET A 22 12.03 -31.42 -31.01
C MET A 22 12.47 -32.02 -29.67
N PRO A 23 13.78 -32.16 -29.38
CA PRO A 23 14.23 -32.59 -28.07
C PRO A 23 13.85 -31.51 -27.05
N SER A 24 12.82 -31.77 -26.23
CA SER A 24 12.34 -30.87 -25.18
C SER A 24 13.28 -30.84 -23.97
N VAL A 25 14.59 -30.92 -24.20
CA VAL A 25 15.66 -30.79 -23.20
C VAL A 25 16.15 -29.35 -23.21
N ASN A 26 15.21 -28.41 -23.06
CA ASN A 26 15.57 -27.15 -22.46
C ASN A 26 15.92 -27.48 -21.00
N ALA A 27 17.12 -27.12 -20.55
CA ALA A 27 17.41 -27.15 -19.13
C ALA A 27 16.34 -26.30 -18.42
N ALA A 28 15.66 -26.88 -17.43
CA ALA A 28 14.62 -26.15 -16.71
C ALA A 28 15.24 -24.87 -16.13
N GLU A 29 14.66 -23.73 -16.47
CA GLU A 29 15.16 -22.46 -15.98
C GLU A 29 15.07 -22.45 -14.44
N VAL A 30 16.16 -22.06 -13.79
CA VAL A 30 16.24 -21.99 -12.33
C VAL A 30 15.22 -20.94 -11.88
N SER A 31 14.24 -21.34 -11.06
CA SER A 31 13.18 -20.42 -10.63
C SER A 31 13.76 -19.30 -9.77
N ASN A 32 13.11 -18.14 -9.73
CA ASN A 32 13.55 -17.01 -8.89
C ASN A 32 13.57 -17.40 -7.39
N GLN A 33 12.71 -18.35 -6.97
CA GLN A 33 12.78 -18.99 -5.65
C GLN A 33 14.14 -19.69 -5.42
N GLN A 34 14.61 -20.48 -6.39
CA GLN A 34 15.90 -21.16 -6.29
C GLN A 34 17.07 -20.16 -6.36
N LYS A 35 17.00 -19.16 -7.25
CA LYS A 35 17.99 -18.07 -7.32
C LYS A 35 18.14 -17.35 -5.98
N GLY A 36 17.03 -17.01 -5.31
CA GLY A 36 17.07 -16.33 -4.01
C GLY A 36 17.72 -17.19 -2.93
N LEU A 37 17.34 -18.46 -2.81
CA LEU A 37 18.01 -19.41 -1.90
C LEU A 37 19.51 -19.56 -2.21
N THR A 38 19.90 -19.58 -3.49
CA THR A 38 21.31 -19.59 -3.89
C THR A 38 22.05 -18.33 -3.43
N VAL A 39 21.47 -17.13 -3.54
CA VAL A 39 22.13 -15.91 -3.04
C VAL A 39 22.20 -15.90 -1.51
N LEU A 40 21.15 -16.32 -0.80
CA LEU A 40 21.17 -16.43 0.67
C LEU A 40 22.28 -17.39 1.16
N SER A 41 22.41 -18.55 0.52
CA SER A 41 23.47 -19.54 0.82
C SER A 41 24.85 -19.04 0.41
N ASP A 42 25.05 -18.79 -0.88
CA ASP A 42 26.39 -18.75 -1.47
C ASP A 42 27.00 -17.36 -1.34
N VAL A 43 26.17 -16.30 -1.44
CA VAL A 43 26.59 -14.89 -1.33
C VAL A 43 26.55 -14.42 0.12
N LEU A 44 25.39 -14.42 0.77
CA LEU A 44 25.30 -13.97 2.17
C LEU A 44 25.96 -14.96 3.14
N GLY A 45 26.17 -16.22 2.74
CA GLY A 45 26.89 -17.22 3.54
C GLY A 45 26.03 -17.94 4.57
N LEU A 46 24.69 -17.88 4.47
CA LEU A 46 23.77 -18.51 5.40
C LEU A 46 23.80 -20.04 5.25
N THR A 47 23.97 -20.77 6.35
CA THR A 47 23.91 -22.24 6.34
C THR A 47 22.45 -22.70 6.34
N LEU A 48 21.78 -22.62 5.19
CA LEU A 48 20.35 -22.92 5.03
C LEU A 48 19.92 -24.32 5.52
N ALA A 49 20.85 -25.27 5.64
CA ALA A 49 20.60 -26.58 6.23
C ALA A 49 20.27 -26.55 7.74
N ASP A 50 20.66 -25.49 8.45
CA ASP A 50 20.39 -25.28 9.88
C ASP A 50 19.03 -24.61 10.14
N TYR A 51 18.29 -24.26 9.08
CA TYR A 51 17.02 -23.56 9.14
C TYR A 51 15.87 -24.38 8.51
N ASN A 52 14.72 -24.39 9.18
CA ASN A 52 13.45 -24.69 8.52
C ASN A 52 13.07 -23.49 7.64
N THR A 53 13.16 -23.67 6.32
CA THR A 53 12.90 -22.60 5.34
C THR A 53 11.46 -22.69 4.83
N THR A 54 10.70 -21.62 5.04
CA THR A 54 9.38 -21.41 4.42
C THR A 54 9.46 -20.30 3.38
N VAL A 55 8.69 -20.43 2.29
CA VAL A 55 8.72 -19.50 1.16
C VAL A 55 7.30 -19.02 0.84
N GLN A 56 7.15 -17.71 0.69
CA GLN A 56 5.92 -17.04 0.29
C GLN A 56 6.22 -16.20 -0.95
N ILE A 57 5.52 -16.48 -2.05
CA ILE A 57 5.64 -15.73 -3.30
C ILE A 57 4.52 -14.69 -3.32
N TYR A 58 4.87 -13.41 -3.44
CA TYR A 58 3.93 -12.32 -3.60
C TYR A 58 3.48 -12.17 -5.06
N PRO A 59 2.37 -11.46 -5.31
CA PRO A 59 1.87 -11.21 -6.65
C PRO A 59 2.95 -10.53 -7.51
N THR A 60 3.04 -10.91 -8.77
CA THR A 60 3.92 -10.22 -9.72
C THR A 60 3.45 -8.78 -9.87
N ASP A 61 4.37 -7.84 -9.72
CA ASP A 61 4.18 -6.40 -9.87
C ASP A 61 4.93 -5.94 -11.14
N SER A 62 4.93 -4.64 -11.42
CA SER A 62 5.74 -4.07 -12.50
C SER A 62 6.65 -2.96 -11.96
N TYR A 63 7.96 -3.17 -12.04
CA TYR A 63 8.93 -2.17 -11.60
C TYR A 63 8.80 -0.93 -12.48
N LEU A 64 8.38 0.18 -11.84
CA LEU A 64 8.06 1.46 -12.48
C LEU A 64 6.99 1.36 -13.60
N GLY A 65 6.17 0.31 -13.60
CA GLY A 65 5.21 0.04 -14.66
C GLY A 65 5.82 -0.53 -15.95
N VAL A 66 7.13 -0.81 -15.97
CA VAL A 66 7.86 -1.26 -17.16
C VAL A 66 8.11 -2.77 -17.18
N ILE A 67 8.92 -3.28 -16.24
CA ILE A 67 9.43 -4.65 -16.28
C ILE A 67 8.81 -5.52 -15.18
N PRO A 68 8.51 -6.81 -15.44
CA PRO A 68 7.97 -7.71 -14.44
C PRO A 68 8.84 -7.77 -13.19
N GLN A 69 8.20 -7.61 -12.03
CA GLN A 69 8.82 -7.62 -10.71
C GLN A 69 8.22 -8.76 -9.89
N GLU A 70 9.04 -9.74 -9.51
CA GLU A 70 8.63 -10.83 -8.62
C GLU A 70 9.18 -10.58 -7.23
N ILE A 71 8.35 -10.73 -6.21
CA ILE A 71 8.77 -10.53 -4.81
C ILE A 71 8.53 -11.82 -4.04
N ILE A 72 9.57 -12.31 -3.37
CA ILE A 72 9.59 -13.61 -2.69
C ILE A 72 10.12 -13.40 -1.28
N ARG A 73 9.40 -13.89 -0.29
CA ARG A 73 9.81 -13.86 1.11
C ARG A 73 10.28 -15.24 1.57
N TYR A 74 11.41 -15.25 2.25
CA TYR A 74 12.04 -16.41 2.85
C TYR A 74 12.04 -16.23 4.36
N ARG A 75 11.32 -17.09 5.07
CA ARG A 75 11.33 -17.13 6.53
C ARG A 75 12.07 -18.37 6.99
N LEU A 76 13.21 -18.13 7.63
CA LEU A 76 14.23 -19.09 8.06
C LEU A 76 14.11 -19.24 9.58
N GLU A 77 13.67 -20.42 10.05
CA GLU A 77 13.44 -20.66 11.48
C GLU A 77 14.36 -21.74 12.05
N ALA A 78 14.98 -21.45 13.18
CA ALA A 78 15.78 -22.36 13.98
C ALA A 78 15.53 -22.13 15.48
N PRO A 79 15.90 -23.07 16.39
CA PRO A 79 15.50 -23.01 17.80
C PRO A 79 15.90 -21.75 18.59
N SER A 80 16.93 -21.04 18.14
CA SER A 80 17.44 -19.80 18.75
C SER A 80 17.65 -18.67 17.74
N ASN A 81 17.10 -18.81 16.51
CA ASN A 81 17.25 -17.81 15.46
C ASN A 81 16.02 -17.79 14.54
N THR A 82 15.46 -16.61 14.29
CA THR A 82 14.51 -16.37 13.19
C THR A 82 15.04 -15.27 12.31
N MET A 83 15.13 -15.54 11.00
CA MET A 83 15.39 -14.53 9.98
C MET A 83 14.25 -14.51 8.97
N ASP A 84 13.82 -13.31 8.60
CA ASP A 84 12.78 -13.07 7.60
C ASP A 84 13.34 -12.13 6.54
N VAL A 85 13.36 -12.56 5.27
CA VAL A 85 14.02 -11.84 4.18
C VAL A 85 13.05 -11.69 3.01
N LEU A 86 12.80 -10.44 2.61
CA LEU A 86 12.07 -10.10 1.40
C LEU A 86 13.05 -9.92 0.25
N TYR A 87 12.76 -10.53 -0.88
CA TYR A 87 13.65 -10.61 -2.02
C TYR A 87 12.91 -10.19 -3.28
N THR A 88 13.40 -9.15 -3.93
CA THR A 88 12.77 -8.56 -5.11
C THR A 88 13.63 -8.84 -6.33
N PHE A 89 13.02 -9.47 -7.34
CA PHE A 89 13.57 -9.69 -8.66
C PHE A 89 12.93 -8.74 -9.65
N ALA A 90 13.71 -8.22 -10.59
CA ALA A 90 13.22 -7.48 -11.74
C ALA A 90 13.79 -8.14 -13.01
N ASP A 91 12.94 -8.46 -13.98
CA ASP A 91 13.32 -9.28 -15.16
C ASP A 91 14.12 -10.56 -14.80
N GLY A 92 13.68 -11.25 -13.74
CA GLY A 92 14.33 -12.48 -13.26
C GLY A 92 15.73 -12.31 -12.65
N ARG A 93 16.22 -11.08 -12.43
CA ARG A 93 17.49 -10.76 -11.78
C ARG A 93 17.25 -10.25 -10.35
N PRO A 94 18.08 -10.61 -9.36
CA PRO A 94 18.08 -9.93 -8.06
C PRO A 94 18.21 -8.42 -8.23
N ARG A 95 17.27 -7.68 -7.65
CA ARG A 95 17.33 -6.22 -7.54
C ARG A 95 17.49 -5.77 -6.11
N MET A 96 16.79 -6.38 -5.17
CA MET A 96 16.80 -5.96 -3.78
C MET A 96 16.62 -7.14 -2.82
N ILE A 97 17.32 -7.09 -1.70
CA ILE A 97 17.19 -7.99 -0.55
C ILE A 97 16.95 -7.09 0.66
N GLN A 98 15.86 -7.29 1.39
CA GLN A 98 15.53 -6.56 2.61
C GLN A 98 15.37 -7.59 3.74
N VAL A 99 16.19 -7.49 4.78
CA VAL A 99 16.05 -8.31 5.98
C VAL A 99 15.00 -7.67 6.87
N LEU A 100 13.81 -8.26 6.86
CA LEU A 100 12.63 -7.80 7.61
C LEU A 100 12.81 -8.05 9.11
N GLU A 101 13.33 -9.23 9.47
CA GLU A 101 13.55 -9.64 10.85
C GLU A 101 14.87 -10.40 10.97
N ASN A 102 15.64 -10.13 12.03
CA ASN A 102 16.84 -10.87 12.38
C ASN A 102 16.90 -11.01 13.92
N LYS A 103 16.27 -12.06 14.46
CA LYS A 103 16.28 -12.37 15.90
C LYS A 103 17.30 -13.45 16.19
N GLY A 104 18.31 -13.11 16.99
CA GLY A 104 19.40 -14.03 17.35
C GLY A 104 20.66 -13.76 16.52
N THR A 105 21.52 -14.76 16.38
CA THR A 105 22.76 -14.65 15.57
C THR A 105 22.64 -15.53 14.31
N PRO A 106 22.68 -14.94 13.10
CA PRO A 106 22.72 -15.67 11.83
C PRO A 106 23.72 -16.84 11.82
N TYR A 107 23.28 -18.01 11.38
CA TYR A 107 24.19 -19.13 11.14
C TYR A 107 24.90 -18.89 9.80
N LEU A 108 26.15 -18.47 9.89
CA LEU A 108 26.99 -18.12 8.77
C LEU A 108 28.15 -19.12 8.64
N ALA A 109 28.43 -19.57 7.43
CA ALA A 109 29.57 -20.44 7.12
C ALA A 109 30.93 -19.80 7.48
N LYS A 110 30.98 -18.46 7.52
CA LYS A 110 32.09 -17.67 8.06
C LYS A 110 31.50 -16.44 8.76
N THR A 111 31.73 -16.29 10.05
CA THR A 111 31.37 -15.07 10.79
C THR A 111 32.49 -14.02 10.70
N THR A 112 32.10 -12.75 10.67
CA THR A 112 32.98 -11.59 10.87
C THR A 112 32.17 -10.52 11.62
N SER A 113 32.81 -9.78 12.51
CA SER A 113 32.24 -8.58 13.13
C SER A 113 32.67 -7.30 12.42
N ASP A 114 33.61 -7.39 11.47
CA ASP A 114 34.03 -6.26 10.63
C ASP A 114 33.11 -6.17 9.41
N VAL A 115 32.37 -5.07 9.35
CA VAL A 115 31.42 -4.76 8.27
C VAL A 115 32.13 -4.60 6.92
N LEU A 116 33.34 -4.04 6.90
CA LEU A 116 34.09 -3.87 5.65
C LEU A 116 34.50 -5.22 5.06
N GLU A 117 34.93 -6.16 5.91
CA GLU A 117 35.23 -7.54 5.48
C GLU A 117 33.96 -8.31 5.08
N MET A 118 32.80 -7.97 5.65
CA MET A 118 31.51 -8.48 5.19
C MET A 118 31.15 -7.96 3.80
N THR A 119 31.32 -6.65 3.55
CA THR A 119 31.15 -6.00 2.24
C THR A 119 32.06 -6.63 1.18
N LYS A 120 33.35 -6.74 1.44
CA LYS A 120 34.32 -7.41 0.54
C LYS A 120 33.89 -8.85 0.23
N SER A 121 33.48 -9.60 1.25
CA SER A 121 32.99 -10.98 1.08
C SER A 121 31.73 -11.05 0.22
N ILE A 122 30.74 -10.19 0.46
CA ILE A 122 29.48 -10.17 -0.30
C ILE A 122 29.76 -9.80 -1.77
N LEU A 123 30.51 -8.73 -2.04
CA LEU A 123 30.84 -8.31 -3.42
C LEU A 123 31.58 -9.40 -4.20
N ASN A 124 32.65 -9.97 -3.64
CA ASN A 124 33.44 -11.02 -4.30
C ASN A 124 32.61 -12.29 -4.59
N LYS A 125 31.68 -12.67 -3.71
CA LYS A 125 30.79 -13.81 -3.95
C LYS A 125 29.68 -13.48 -4.96
N TYR A 126 29.14 -12.25 -4.90
CA TYR A 126 28.12 -11.79 -5.82
C TYR A 126 28.67 -11.59 -7.24
N GLU A 127 29.97 -11.26 -7.39
CA GLU A 127 30.71 -11.35 -8.65
C GLU A 127 30.62 -12.76 -9.24
N GLY A 128 30.95 -13.80 -8.44
CA GLY A 128 30.90 -15.19 -8.88
C GLY A 128 29.47 -15.67 -9.24
N TYR A 129 28.45 -15.20 -8.52
CA TYR A 129 27.04 -15.49 -8.80
C TYR A 129 26.54 -14.80 -10.08
N SER A 130 26.72 -13.48 -10.18
CA SER A 130 26.24 -12.64 -11.28
C SER A 130 27.08 -12.77 -12.56
N LYS A 131 28.35 -13.17 -12.41
CA LYS A 131 29.39 -13.21 -13.46
C LYS A 131 29.72 -11.83 -14.05
N SER A 132 29.43 -10.77 -13.31
CA SER A 132 29.70 -9.38 -13.72
C SER A 132 31.01 -8.87 -13.13
N GLN A 133 32.00 -8.60 -13.99
CA GLN A 133 33.32 -8.08 -13.59
C GLN A 133 33.26 -6.68 -12.94
N TYR A 134 32.12 -5.99 -13.03
CA TYR A 134 31.90 -4.71 -12.36
C TYR A 134 32.02 -4.82 -10.82
N TYR A 135 31.71 -5.97 -10.22
CA TYR A 135 31.89 -6.14 -8.77
C TYR A 135 33.37 -6.18 -8.35
N THR A 136 34.29 -6.50 -9.27
CA THR A 136 35.74 -6.36 -9.06
C THR A 136 36.16 -4.89 -8.97
N GLU A 137 35.55 -4.01 -9.78
CA GLU A 137 35.75 -2.55 -9.70
C GLU A 137 35.28 -2.03 -8.33
N LEU A 138 34.07 -2.39 -7.90
CA LEU A 138 33.55 -1.98 -6.59
C LEU A 138 34.36 -2.50 -5.41
N LEU A 139 34.88 -3.72 -5.52
CA LEU A 139 35.75 -4.31 -4.52
C LEU A 139 37.06 -3.51 -4.40
N SER A 140 37.65 -3.08 -5.52
CA SER A 140 38.88 -2.28 -5.53
C SER A 140 38.72 -0.93 -4.82
N MET A 141 37.54 -0.30 -4.94
CA MET A 141 37.24 0.97 -4.26
C MET A 141 37.17 0.85 -2.72
N ILE A 142 37.06 -0.36 -2.16
CA ILE A 142 37.00 -0.62 -0.71
C ILE A 142 38.22 -1.38 -0.15
N GLU A 143 39.28 -1.61 -0.93
CA GLU A 143 40.47 -2.29 -0.42
C GLU A 143 41.21 -1.44 0.63
N ASP A 144 41.35 -0.13 0.37
CA ASP A 144 42.08 0.84 1.20
C ASP A 144 41.19 1.66 2.18
N THR A 145 39.89 1.35 2.28
CA THR A 145 38.98 2.10 3.16
C THR A 145 39.02 1.62 4.61
N LYS A 146 38.52 2.45 5.53
CA LYS A 146 38.27 2.06 6.93
C LYS A 146 36.76 1.87 7.14
N SER A 147 36.37 0.84 7.88
CA SER A 147 34.97 0.48 8.15
C SER A 147 34.17 1.54 8.93
N ASN A 148 34.83 2.38 9.71
CA ASN A 148 34.18 3.20 10.75
C ASN A 148 34.28 4.73 10.50
N GLU A 149 34.68 5.16 9.31
CA GLU A 149 34.85 6.58 8.97
C GLU A 149 34.01 6.93 7.73
N ASN A 150 33.23 8.02 7.80
CA ASN A 150 32.50 8.53 6.64
C ASN A 150 33.50 8.94 5.55
N SER A 151 33.26 8.51 4.31
CA SER A 151 34.16 8.80 3.20
C SER A 151 33.45 8.80 1.85
N THR A 152 34.01 9.55 0.91
CA THR A 152 33.56 9.60 -0.49
C THR A 152 34.77 9.37 -1.39
N ILE A 153 34.66 8.40 -2.30
CA ILE A 153 35.72 8.00 -3.23
C ILE A 153 35.14 7.99 -4.64
N ILE A 154 35.84 8.58 -5.60
CA ILE A 154 35.45 8.56 -7.01
C ILE A 154 36.54 7.81 -7.79
N SER A 155 36.14 6.79 -8.53
CA SER A 155 36.99 6.03 -9.45
C SER A 155 36.26 5.88 -10.77
N GLU A 156 36.89 6.32 -11.86
CA GLU A 156 36.29 6.39 -13.20
C GLU A 156 34.86 6.98 -13.19
N ASN A 157 33.84 6.17 -13.47
CA ASN A 157 32.43 6.56 -13.51
C ASN A 157 31.63 6.08 -12.29
N THR A 158 32.31 5.81 -11.18
CA THR A 158 31.70 5.24 -9.97
C THR A 158 32.06 6.10 -8.75
N LYS A 159 31.05 6.61 -8.04
CA LYS A 159 31.18 7.28 -6.73
C LYS A 159 30.78 6.30 -5.63
N LEU A 160 31.70 5.96 -4.74
CA LEU A 160 31.46 5.27 -3.49
C LEU A 160 31.24 6.29 -2.36
N GLU A 161 30.17 6.13 -1.61
CA GLU A 161 29.87 6.81 -0.36
C GLU A 161 29.78 5.78 0.77
N ILE A 162 30.56 5.99 1.82
CA ILE A 162 30.49 5.23 3.07
C ILE A 162 29.94 6.18 4.13
N THR A 163 28.82 5.81 4.75
CA THR A 163 28.19 6.54 5.85
C THR A 163 28.04 5.58 7.03
N THR A 164 28.56 5.95 8.19
CA THR A 164 28.42 5.19 9.45
C THR A 164 27.82 6.09 10.53
N ILE A 165 26.68 5.67 11.07
CA ILE A 165 25.94 6.38 12.13
C ILE A 165 25.53 5.34 13.17
N ASP A 166 25.95 5.56 14.42
CA ASP A 166 25.74 4.65 15.56
C ASP A 166 26.09 3.18 15.28
N ASN A 167 25.09 2.32 15.11
CA ASN A 167 25.18 0.88 14.85
C ASN A 167 24.88 0.52 13.38
N THR A 168 24.84 1.52 12.49
CA THR A 168 24.56 1.36 11.06
C THR A 168 25.72 1.80 10.18
N SER A 169 25.92 1.10 9.07
CA SER A 169 26.88 1.48 8.03
C SER A 169 26.28 1.22 6.64
N THR A 170 26.28 2.22 5.78
CA THR A 170 25.80 2.16 4.39
C THR A 170 26.99 2.37 3.43
N PHE A 171 27.16 1.44 2.49
CA PHE A 171 28.10 1.54 1.37
C PHE A 171 27.27 1.69 0.10
N ARG A 172 27.33 2.86 -0.55
CA ARG A 172 26.59 3.16 -1.79
C ARG A 172 27.55 3.46 -2.91
N TRP A 173 27.47 2.70 -4.00
CA TRP A 173 28.12 3.00 -5.26
C TRP A 173 27.08 3.58 -6.21
N THR A 174 27.24 4.83 -6.62
CA THR A 174 26.35 5.54 -7.55
C THR A 174 27.12 5.83 -8.84
N TYR A 175 26.50 5.60 -9.99
CA TYR A 175 27.11 5.96 -11.27
C TYR A 175 27.26 7.48 -11.37
N ILE A 176 28.41 7.95 -11.81
CA ILE A 176 28.73 9.36 -12.01
C ILE A 176 29.44 9.52 -13.37
N ALA A 177 29.09 10.55 -14.14
CA ALA A 177 29.81 10.89 -15.36
C ALA A 177 29.91 12.41 -15.47
N ASN A 178 31.11 12.92 -15.79
CA ASN A 178 31.38 14.35 -15.89
C ASN A 178 30.96 15.17 -14.64
N GLY A 179 31.05 14.55 -13.45
CA GLY A 179 30.64 15.16 -12.18
C GLY A 179 29.13 15.11 -11.88
N VAL A 180 28.33 14.50 -12.76
CA VAL A 180 26.88 14.40 -12.65
C VAL A 180 26.48 12.97 -12.27
N GLU A 181 25.62 12.83 -11.26
CA GLU A 181 25.24 11.54 -10.70
C GLU A 181 23.97 10.95 -11.33
N ALA A 182 23.88 9.63 -11.31
CA ALA A 182 22.69 8.85 -11.65
C ALA A 182 22.21 8.05 -10.43
N PRO A 183 21.44 8.67 -9.50
CA PRO A 183 21.09 8.05 -8.22
C PRO A 183 20.39 6.69 -8.34
N ASP A 184 19.60 6.50 -9.40
CA ASP A 184 18.88 5.26 -9.68
C ASP A 184 19.81 4.11 -10.11
N LYS A 185 20.90 4.39 -10.83
CA LYS A 185 21.92 3.41 -11.23
C LYS A 185 22.96 3.27 -10.12
N CYS A 186 22.60 2.49 -9.10
CA CYS A 186 23.44 2.26 -7.92
C CYS A 186 23.51 0.80 -7.47
N VAL A 187 24.50 0.53 -6.64
CA VAL A 187 24.58 -0.65 -5.75
C VAL A 187 24.63 -0.13 -4.32
N VAL A 188 23.89 -0.73 -3.40
CA VAL A 188 23.84 -0.33 -1.98
C VAL A 188 23.95 -1.56 -1.09
N LEU A 189 24.85 -1.52 -0.10
CA LEU A 189 24.95 -2.48 1.01
C LEU A 189 24.79 -1.72 2.32
N HIS A 190 23.66 -1.92 3.00
CA HIS A 190 23.36 -1.33 4.31
C HIS A 190 23.41 -2.40 5.39
N TYR A 191 24.10 -2.08 6.48
CA TYR A 191 24.26 -2.94 7.65
C TYR A 191 23.68 -2.28 8.88
N GLN A 192 23.04 -3.10 9.71
CA GLN A 192 22.48 -2.74 11.00
C GLN A 192 22.87 -3.80 12.02
N ASP A 193 23.34 -3.37 13.20
CA ASP A 193 23.78 -4.28 14.29
C ASP A 193 24.83 -5.33 13.84
N GLY A 194 25.67 -4.96 12.88
CA GLY A 194 26.74 -5.81 12.35
C GLY A 194 26.29 -6.92 11.39
N PHE A 195 25.04 -6.90 10.91
CA PHE A 195 24.54 -7.78 9.84
C PHE A 195 23.91 -6.98 8.70
N LEU A 196 23.74 -7.61 7.53
CA LEU A 196 23.09 -6.97 6.38
C LEU A 196 21.63 -6.64 6.72
N GLY A 197 21.26 -5.36 6.64
CA GLY A 197 19.87 -4.90 6.72
C GLY A 197 19.21 -4.90 5.33
N TYR A 198 19.88 -4.34 4.32
CA TYR A 198 19.43 -4.45 2.94
C TYR A 198 20.57 -4.40 1.90
N PHE A 199 20.33 -5.01 0.74
CA PHE A 199 21.16 -4.93 -0.46
C PHE A 199 20.30 -4.47 -1.64
N ILE A 200 20.82 -3.55 -2.47
CA ILE A 200 20.18 -3.10 -3.72
C ILE A 200 21.21 -3.19 -4.85
N ASP A 201 20.80 -3.72 -5.99
CA ASP A 201 21.54 -3.78 -7.25
C ASP A 201 20.60 -3.33 -8.38
N ASN A 202 20.63 -2.02 -8.64
CA ASN A 202 19.97 -1.44 -9.81
C ASN A 202 20.95 -1.30 -10.99
N TRP A 203 22.22 -1.68 -10.83
CA TRP A 203 23.29 -1.34 -11.78
C TRP A 203 23.11 -2.02 -13.14
N SER A 204 22.64 -3.27 -13.14
CA SER A 204 22.36 -4.01 -14.39
C SER A 204 20.95 -3.76 -14.97
N ILE A 205 20.13 -2.97 -14.27
CA ILE A 205 18.76 -2.63 -14.66
C ILE A 205 18.76 -1.34 -15.49
N TYR A 206 19.48 -0.31 -15.03
CA TYR A 206 19.54 0.97 -15.73
C TYR A 206 20.67 1.04 -16.75
N ASN A 207 20.33 1.43 -17.97
CA ASN A 207 21.28 1.80 -19.01
C ASN A 207 21.69 3.28 -18.86
N ILE A 208 22.84 3.66 -19.41
CA ILE A 208 23.22 5.07 -19.59
C ILE A 208 23.20 5.34 -21.10
N GLY A 209 22.24 6.13 -21.55
CA GLY A 209 22.04 6.34 -22.99
C GLY A 209 23.01 7.33 -23.62
N SER A 210 23.60 8.19 -22.79
CA SER A 210 24.60 9.19 -23.17
C SER A 210 25.28 9.73 -21.92
N THR A 211 26.56 10.09 -21.99
CA THR A 211 27.28 10.82 -20.94
C THR A 211 27.62 12.26 -21.35
N ASP A 212 27.24 12.67 -22.56
CA ASP A 212 27.63 13.95 -23.12
C ASP A 212 26.92 15.10 -22.38
N LEU A 213 27.69 16.05 -21.87
CA LEU A 213 27.19 17.33 -21.37
C LEU A 213 27.47 18.40 -22.43
N SER A 214 26.94 18.19 -23.64
CA SER A 214 27.13 19.10 -24.78
C SER A 214 26.52 20.48 -24.52
N LEU A 215 25.50 20.51 -23.66
CA LEU A 215 24.78 21.69 -23.22
C LEU A 215 25.47 22.33 -21.99
N SER A 216 26.17 23.44 -22.23
CA SER A 216 26.63 24.32 -21.17
C SER A 216 25.45 24.96 -20.41
N GLU A 217 25.69 25.46 -19.21
CA GLU A 217 24.64 26.05 -18.37
C GLU A 217 24.05 27.32 -19.00
N ASP A 218 24.89 28.16 -19.61
CA ASP A 218 24.45 29.35 -20.36
C ASP A 218 23.54 28.97 -21.55
N GLN A 219 23.87 27.91 -22.28
CA GLN A 219 23.03 27.40 -23.38
C GLN A 219 21.74 26.75 -22.85
N ALA A 220 21.80 26.05 -21.72
CA ALA A 220 20.61 25.49 -21.07
C ALA A 220 19.65 26.60 -20.64
N ILE A 221 20.19 27.69 -20.08
CA ILE A 221 19.46 28.91 -19.75
C ILE A 221 18.87 29.55 -21.01
N GLU A 222 19.62 29.70 -22.11
CA GLU A 222 19.09 30.25 -23.37
C GLU A 222 17.92 29.41 -23.92
N ILE A 223 18.07 28.08 -23.96
CA ILE A 223 17.04 27.17 -24.45
C ILE A 223 15.82 27.18 -23.52
N ALA A 224 16.02 27.14 -22.20
CA ALA A 224 14.94 27.17 -21.22
C ALA A 224 14.15 28.48 -21.32
N MET A 225 14.82 29.64 -21.35
CA MET A 225 14.19 30.95 -21.53
C MET A 225 13.37 31.00 -22.83
N LYS A 226 13.91 30.47 -23.93
CA LYS A 226 13.26 30.44 -25.25
C LYS A 226 12.10 29.43 -25.35
N ALA A 227 12.15 28.35 -24.57
CA ALA A 227 11.09 27.35 -24.47
C ALA A 227 9.95 27.87 -23.59
N ALA A 228 10.29 28.38 -22.40
CA ALA A 228 9.38 29.06 -21.49
C ALA A 228 8.64 30.20 -22.21
N ALA A 229 9.33 31.11 -22.90
CA ALA A 229 8.69 32.21 -23.64
C ALA A 229 7.74 31.78 -24.81
N LYS A 230 7.63 30.48 -25.09
CA LYS A 230 6.68 29.89 -26.06
C LYS A 230 5.69 28.92 -25.43
N PHE A 231 5.90 28.56 -24.17
CA PHE A 231 5.05 27.64 -23.45
C PHE A 231 3.70 28.31 -23.17
N SER A 232 2.68 27.48 -22.94
CA SER A 232 1.36 27.94 -22.54
C SER A 232 0.70 26.86 -21.70
N TRP A 233 0.15 27.25 -20.56
CA TRP A 233 -0.66 26.37 -19.72
C TRP A 233 -2.13 26.81 -19.76
N LYS A 234 -3.01 25.96 -19.24
CA LYS A 234 -4.44 26.23 -19.17
C LYS A 234 -4.91 26.27 -17.72
N ILE A 235 -5.69 27.30 -17.40
CA ILE A 235 -6.29 27.52 -16.09
C ILE A 235 -7.79 27.34 -16.20
N GLY A 236 -8.38 26.68 -15.20
CA GLY A 236 -9.79 26.32 -15.19
C GLY A 236 -10.07 25.05 -16.00
N THR A 237 -11.35 24.69 -16.10
CA THR A 237 -11.80 23.43 -16.71
C THR A 237 -12.90 23.63 -17.75
N GLY A 238 -12.97 22.70 -18.71
CA GLY A 238 -14.01 22.70 -19.75
C GLY A 238 -13.95 23.93 -20.68
N GLU A 239 -15.11 24.47 -21.03
CA GLU A 239 -15.24 25.62 -21.93
C GLU A 239 -14.74 26.94 -21.33
N ASN A 240 -14.52 26.98 -20.01
CA ASN A 240 -14.01 28.15 -19.28
C ASN A 240 -12.47 28.15 -19.16
N ALA A 241 -11.78 27.17 -19.75
CA ALA A 241 -10.32 27.07 -19.65
C ALA A 241 -9.62 28.22 -20.40
N PHE A 242 -8.91 29.09 -19.68
CA PHE A 242 -8.10 30.17 -20.23
C PHE A 242 -6.69 29.68 -20.52
N GLU A 243 -6.15 29.98 -21.71
CA GLU A 243 -4.77 29.70 -22.09
C GLU A 243 -3.89 30.92 -21.78
N VAL A 244 -2.92 30.75 -20.88
CA VAL A 244 -1.92 31.78 -20.57
C VAL A 244 -0.71 31.60 -21.48
N LYS A 245 -0.20 32.70 -22.05
CA LYS A 245 0.92 32.74 -22.99
C LYS A 245 1.43 34.17 -23.14
N ASP A 246 2.43 34.37 -24.00
CA ASP A 246 3.01 35.69 -24.30
C ASP A 246 3.58 36.40 -23.05
N PHE A 247 4.02 35.61 -22.06
CA PHE A 247 4.61 36.07 -20.81
C PHE A 247 6.11 36.37 -20.95
N ASN A 248 6.58 37.31 -20.13
CA ASN A 248 7.97 37.76 -20.11
C ASN A 248 8.79 36.86 -19.17
N VAL A 249 9.78 36.17 -19.73
CA VAL A 249 10.85 35.51 -18.97
C VAL A 249 11.93 36.53 -18.58
N THR A 250 12.46 36.48 -17.35
CA THR A 250 13.49 37.45 -16.88
C THR A 250 14.89 36.86 -16.80
N GLN A 251 15.04 35.80 -16.03
CA GLN A 251 16.28 35.13 -15.73
C GLN A 251 16.00 33.64 -15.60
N ALA A 252 17.05 32.81 -15.70
CA ALA A 252 16.95 31.41 -15.37
C ALA A 252 18.23 30.95 -14.69
N MET A 253 18.13 29.87 -13.93
CA MET A 253 19.30 29.16 -13.41
C MET A 253 19.11 27.65 -13.50
N VAL A 254 20.21 26.95 -13.74
CA VAL A 254 20.25 25.50 -13.60
C VAL A 254 20.13 25.17 -12.11
N ARG A 255 19.02 24.54 -11.71
CA ARG A 255 18.79 24.06 -10.34
C ARG A 255 19.65 22.84 -10.04
N GLN A 256 19.65 21.90 -10.97
CA GLN A 256 20.36 20.64 -10.83
C GLN A 256 20.76 20.11 -12.21
N THR A 257 21.84 19.33 -12.22
CA THR A 257 22.17 18.44 -13.33
C THR A 257 22.27 17.04 -12.74
N VAL A 258 21.51 16.09 -13.31
CA VAL A 258 21.33 14.73 -12.78
C VAL A 258 20.94 13.82 -13.94
N PHE A 259 21.16 12.51 -13.82
CA PHE A 259 20.58 11.54 -14.77
C PHE A 259 19.22 11.06 -14.29
N ILE A 260 18.21 11.10 -15.16
CA ILE A 260 16.87 10.56 -14.89
C ILE A 260 16.39 9.62 -16.00
N SER A 261 15.40 8.78 -15.66
CA SER A 261 14.64 7.99 -16.63
C SER A 261 13.61 8.86 -17.37
N PRO A 262 13.36 8.60 -18.67
CA PRO A 262 12.35 9.30 -19.44
C PRO A 262 10.90 9.02 -19.00
N ILE A 263 10.63 8.08 -18.08
CA ILE A 263 9.28 7.89 -17.51
C ILE A 263 8.78 9.10 -16.72
N TYR A 264 9.70 9.95 -16.28
CA TYR A 264 9.41 11.20 -15.57
C TYR A 264 9.32 12.41 -16.51
N THR A 265 9.23 12.18 -17.83
CA THR A 265 9.18 13.22 -18.87
C THR A 265 7.99 13.01 -19.81
N GLU A 266 7.47 14.09 -20.39
CA GLU A 266 6.36 14.02 -21.35
C GLU A 266 6.75 13.36 -22.68
N THR A 267 8.00 13.55 -23.12
CA THR A 267 8.49 12.99 -24.38
C THR A 267 9.41 11.80 -24.13
N ALA A 268 8.88 10.59 -24.31
CA ALA A 268 9.67 9.37 -24.35
C ALA A 268 10.79 9.49 -25.40
N ARG A 269 12.03 9.54 -24.92
CA ARG A 269 13.21 9.81 -25.73
C ARG A 269 13.61 8.61 -26.60
N ASP A 270 13.53 7.43 -26.02
CA ASP A 270 13.78 6.14 -26.63
C ASP A 270 12.64 5.16 -26.32
N GLN A 271 12.81 3.88 -26.66
CA GLN A 271 11.86 2.83 -26.33
C GLN A 271 12.17 2.11 -25.01
N ASP A 272 13.32 2.41 -24.38
CA ASP A 272 13.75 1.78 -23.14
C ASP A 272 13.61 2.77 -21.96
N PRO A 273 12.48 2.76 -21.24
CA PRO A 273 12.29 3.61 -20.07
C PRO A 273 13.26 3.34 -18.90
N LEU A 274 14.15 2.35 -18.99
CA LEU A 274 15.24 2.14 -18.03
C LEU A 274 16.59 2.69 -18.52
N THR A 275 16.62 3.41 -19.64
CA THR A 275 17.78 4.22 -20.02
C THR A 275 17.75 5.56 -19.28
N LEU A 276 18.81 5.86 -18.54
CA LEU A 276 19.01 7.16 -17.92
C LEU A 276 19.78 8.10 -18.84
N TYR A 277 19.39 9.37 -18.83
CA TYR A 277 20.00 10.44 -19.62
C TYR A 277 20.28 11.66 -18.74
N PRO A 278 21.38 12.39 -18.98
CA PRO A 278 21.67 13.60 -18.22
C PRO A 278 20.68 14.70 -18.60
N ILE A 279 20.08 15.35 -17.60
CA ILE A 279 19.20 16.51 -17.76
C ILE A 279 19.83 17.75 -17.15
N ARG A 280 19.57 18.90 -17.76
CA ARG A 280 19.59 20.19 -17.08
C ARG A 280 18.18 20.45 -16.57
N HIS A 281 18.00 20.46 -15.26
CA HIS A 281 16.78 20.97 -14.62
C HIS A 281 16.96 22.47 -14.48
N VAL A 282 16.32 23.23 -15.36
CA VAL A 282 16.43 24.70 -15.41
C VAL A 282 15.16 25.31 -14.85
N TRP A 283 15.32 26.19 -13.86
CA TRP A 283 14.24 27.05 -13.41
C TRP A 283 14.37 28.40 -14.11
N VAL A 284 13.37 28.74 -14.91
CA VAL A 284 13.16 30.07 -15.51
C VAL A 284 12.25 30.86 -14.59
N SER A 285 12.56 32.12 -14.25
CA SER A 285 11.60 33.03 -13.62
C SER A 285 10.99 33.98 -14.64
N LEU A 286 9.80 34.48 -14.33
CA LEU A 286 9.07 35.46 -15.13
C LEU A 286 9.29 36.89 -14.58
N ASP A 287 8.90 37.95 -15.31
CA ASP A 287 9.11 39.36 -14.89
C ASP A 287 8.24 39.81 -13.72
N LYS A 288 7.12 39.14 -13.61
CA LYS A 288 6.09 39.19 -12.60
C LYS A 288 5.44 37.81 -12.62
N PHE A 289 4.52 37.59 -11.71
CA PHE A 289 3.78 36.35 -11.72
C PHE A 289 2.67 36.48 -12.78
N TYR A 290 2.32 35.37 -13.42
CA TYR A 290 1.29 35.29 -14.45
C TYR A 290 -0.01 34.67 -13.91
N PRO A 291 -1.14 34.67 -14.64
CA PRO A 291 -2.35 34.01 -14.16
C PRO A 291 -2.03 32.57 -13.75
N GLY A 292 -2.63 32.12 -12.64
CA GLY A 292 -2.26 30.83 -12.06
C GLY A 292 -0.87 30.82 -11.43
N ASN A 293 -0.31 31.99 -11.10
CA ASN A 293 1.00 32.22 -10.46
C ASN A 293 2.06 31.30 -10.96
N VAL A 294 2.16 31.34 -12.26
CA VAL A 294 3.37 30.90 -12.86
C VAL A 294 4.33 32.06 -12.65
N TYR A 295 5.13 31.98 -11.58
CA TYR A 295 6.26 32.89 -11.31
C TYR A 295 7.52 32.42 -12.03
N GLY A 296 7.50 31.18 -12.49
CA GLY A 296 8.57 30.56 -13.24
C GLY A 296 8.10 29.34 -14.00
N ILE A 297 8.96 28.83 -14.85
CA ILE A 297 8.77 27.59 -15.59
C ILE A 297 9.90 26.65 -15.22
N GLU A 298 9.56 25.40 -14.91
CA GLU A 298 10.50 24.31 -14.90
C GLU A 298 10.69 23.79 -16.32
N VAL A 299 11.92 23.83 -16.82
CA VAL A 299 12.29 23.28 -18.11
C VAL A 299 13.35 22.21 -17.88
N TYR A 300 13.01 20.98 -18.23
CA TYR A 300 13.93 19.85 -18.25
C TYR A 300 14.45 19.72 -19.68
N ILE A 301 15.77 19.77 -19.83
CA ILE A 301 16.44 19.73 -21.13
C ILE A 301 17.42 18.57 -21.13
N TRP A 302 17.35 17.70 -22.14
CA TRP A 302 18.37 16.68 -22.36
C TRP A 302 19.74 17.35 -22.58
N ALA A 303 20.70 17.10 -21.69
CA ALA A 303 21.97 17.83 -21.64
C ALA A 303 22.92 17.51 -22.81
N ASP A 304 22.57 16.54 -23.64
CA ASP A 304 23.31 16.08 -24.82
C ASP A 304 22.63 16.45 -26.14
N THR A 305 21.31 16.22 -26.30
CA THR A 305 20.57 16.59 -27.53
C THR A 305 20.07 18.03 -27.54
N GLN A 306 20.08 18.70 -26.38
CA GLN A 306 19.62 20.09 -26.22
C GLN A 306 18.11 20.25 -26.44
N GLU A 307 17.36 19.14 -26.45
CA GLU A 307 15.91 19.11 -26.61
C GLU A 307 15.21 19.25 -25.25
N VAL A 308 14.14 20.07 -25.21
CA VAL A 308 13.25 20.17 -24.06
C VAL A 308 12.42 18.89 -23.97
N CYS A 309 12.50 18.20 -22.84
CA CYS A 309 11.87 16.89 -22.64
C CYS A 309 10.69 16.90 -21.67
N HIS A 310 10.68 17.87 -20.77
CA HIS A 310 9.56 18.17 -19.89
C HIS A 310 9.50 19.68 -19.65
N ILE A 311 8.30 20.24 -19.59
CA ILE A 311 8.11 21.66 -19.29
C ILE A 311 6.81 21.84 -18.51
N GLN A 312 6.89 22.45 -17.33
CA GLN A 312 5.75 22.66 -16.45
C GLN A 312 5.83 24.01 -15.73
N GLU A 313 4.68 24.55 -15.37
CA GLU A 313 4.59 25.69 -14.46
C GLU A 313 5.33 25.45 -13.13
N ARG A 314 6.03 26.48 -12.65
CA ARG A 314 6.38 26.63 -11.24
C ARG A 314 5.47 27.68 -10.61
N VAL A 315 5.07 27.41 -9.38
CA VAL A 315 3.98 28.02 -8.61
C VAL A 315 4.60 28.58 -7.28
N SER A 316 4.24 29.74 -6.66
CA SER A 316 5.10 30.42 -5.60
C SER A 316 4.41 31.17 -4.42
N THR A 317 4.39 30.67 -3.16
CA THR A 317 3.49 31.15 -2.03
C THR A 317 4.15 32.27 -1.29
N ILE A 318 4.56 33.23 -2.09
CA ILE A 318 5.14 34.44 -1.64
C ILE A 318 4.52 35.50 -2.53
N ASP A 319 3.49 36.11 -1.97
CA ASP A 319 2.65 37.15 -2.57
C ASP A 319 3.47 38.11 -3.43
N PRO A 320 3.34 38.07 -4.76
CA PRO A 320 4.19 38.84 -5.65
C PRO A 320 3.95 40.33 -5.54
N GLN A 321 5.02 41.07 -5.34
CA GLN A 321 4.98 42.54 -5.37
C GLN A 321 4.66 43.11 -6.77
N LEU A 322 4.61 42.27 -7.81
CA LEU A 322 4.24 42.62 -9.20
C LEU A 322 3.40 41.49 -9.84
N VAL A 323 2.29 41.87 -10.50
CA VAL A 323 1.28 40.96 -11.09
C VAL A 323 1.00 41.35 -12.55
N ALA A 324 0.85 40.37 -13.45
CA ALA A 324 0.33 40.59 -14.81
C ALA A 324 -1.18 40.92 -14.77
N SER A 325 -1.64 42.01 -15.39
CA SER A 325 -3.07 42.31 -15.37
C SER A 325 -3.83 41.49 -16.43
N PHE A 326 -5.03 41.01 -16.11
CA PHE A 326 -5.91 40.29 -17.05
C PHE A 326 -6.28 41.07 -18.34
N ASN A 327 -5.92 42.36 -18.44
CA ASN A 327 -6.12 43.17 -19.65
C ASN A 327 -4.91 43.15 -20.60
N ASP A 328 -3.73 42.67 -20.16
CA ASP A 328 -2.49 42.72 -20.94
C ASP A 328 -2.41 41.61 -22.03
N GLU A 329 -3.23 40.56 -21.95
CA GLU A 329 -3.10 39.32 -22.76
C GLU A 329 -4.28 39.02 -23.71
N ARG A 330 -5.25 39.94 -23.88
CA ARG A 330 -6.39 39.69 -24.78
C ARG A 330 -6.07 39.91 -26.27
N ASP A 331 -5.65 38.85 -26.97
CA ASP A 331 -5.95 38.69 -28.40
C ASP A 331 -6.91 37.50 -28.66
N LYS A 332 -7.45 37.43 -29.88
CA LYS A 332 -8.80 36.93 -30.21
C LYS A 332 -9.16 35.52 -29.76
N SER A 333 -10.43 35.40 -29.37
CA SER A 333 -11.15 34.15 -29.08
C SER A 333 -10.98 33.08 -30.16
N LEU A 334 -10.54 31.89 -29.74
CA LEU A 334 -10.52 30.69 -30.57
C LEU A 334 -11.88 29.98 -30.53
N THR A 335 -12.60 29.98 -31.65
CA THR A 335 -13.85 29.23 -31.81
C THR A 335 -13.53 27.80 -32.26
N TYR A 336 -13.60 26.81 -31.38
CA TYR A 336 -13.47 25.39 -31.72
C TYR A 336 -14.82 24.66 -31.65
N GLN A 337 -15.09 23.79 -32.62
CA GLN A 337 -16.29 22.94 -32.63
C GLN A 337 -16.09 21.69 -31.77
N ALA A 338 -16.98 21.46 -30.82
CA ALA A 338 -16.95 20.28 -29.96
C ALA A 338 -17.34 19.00 -30.71
N ALA A 339 -16.57 17.92 -30.50
CA ALA A 339 -16.95 16.57 -30.89
C ALA A 339 -17.74 15.91 -29.74
N THR A 340 -19.04 15.70 -29.93
CA THR A 340 -19.94 15.14 -28.91
C THR A 340 -19.94 13.61 -28.92
N GLY A 341 -19.02 13.00 -28.17
CA GLY A 341 -19.03 11.57 -27.86
C GLY A 341 -19.58 11.28 -26.46
N SER A 342 -20.89 11.10 -26.31
CA SER A 342 -21.47 10.66 -25.03
C SER A 342 -21.57 9.13 -24.96
N GLN A 343 -20.93 8.53 -23.96
CA GLN A 343 -21.06 7.09 -23.68
C GLN A 343 -21.96 6.89 -22.45
N ALA A 344 -23.25 6.69 -22.70
CA ALA A 344 -24.25 6.51 -21.66
C ALA A 344 -24.26 5.07 -21.11
N ASN A 345 -23.55 4.84 -20.00
CA ASN A 345 -23.65 3.58 -19.26
C ASN A 345 -24.96 3.54 -18.44
N SER A 346 -25.90 2.70 -18.89
CA SER A 346 -27.25 2.58 -18.33
C SER A 346 -27.38 1.36 -17.39
N PRO A 347 -27.77 1.54 -16.11
CA PRO A 347 -27.98 0.45 -15.17
C PRO A 347 -29.44 -0.07 -15.21
N ILE A 348 -29.86 -0.70 -16.31
CA ILE A 348 -31.24 -1.23 -16.46
C ILE A 348 -31.32 -2.77 -16.30
N MET A 349 -30.21 -3.49 -16.19
CA MET A 349 -30.20 -4.96 -16.28
C MET A 349 -30.59 -5.74 -15.01
N GLN A 350 -30.90 -5.08 -13.88
CA GLN A 350 -31.20 -5.76 -12.60
C GLN A 350 -32.68 -5.94 -12.26
N MET A 351 -33.63 -5.31 -12.98
CA MET A 351 -35.08 -5.48 -12.72
C MET A 351 -35.80 -6.49 -13.65
N LEU A 352 -35.13 -7.04 -14.66
CA LEU A 352 -35.75 -7.90 -15.69
C LEU A 352 -35.91 -9.39 -15.30
N LEU A 353 -35.13 -9.88 -14.33
CA LEU A 353 -35.17 -11.29 -13.91
C LEU A 353 -36.42 -11.71 -13.12
N PRO A 354 -36.97 -10.90 -12.18
CA PRO A 354 -38.23 -11.26 -11.51
C PRO A 354 -39.44 -11.21 -12.45
N ALA A 355 -39.48 -10.21 -13.35
CA ALA A 355 -40.60 -10.00 -14.25
C ALA A 355 -40.77 -11.15 -15.28
N THR A 356 -39.67 -11.64 -15.85
CA THR A 356 -39.67 -12.75 -16.81
C THR A 356 -40.13 -14.08 -16.18
N ALA A 357 -39.73 -14.37 -14.94
CA ALA A 357 -40.19 -15.54 -14.19
C ALA A 357 -41.72 -15.50 -13.94
N ILE A 358 -42.27 -14.35 -13.52
CA ILE A 358 -43.71 -14.18 -13.31
C ILE A 358 -44.49 -14.33 -14.63
N ILE A 359 -43.98 -13.78 -15.73
CA ILE A 359 -44.61 -13.90 -17.05
C ILE A 359 -44.60 -15.37 -17.55
N MET A 360 -43.51 -16.11 -17.35
CA MET A 360 -43.47 -17.54 -17.73
C MET A 360 -44.37 -18.41 -16.85
N LEU A 361 -44.47 -18.13 -15.54
CA LEU A 361 -45.37 -18.84 -14.63
C LEU A 361 -46.86 -18.55 -14.90
N GLY A 362 -47.21 -17.34 -15.37
CA GLY A 362 -48.59 -16.97 -15.71
C GLY A 362 -49.05 -17.44 -17.10
N THR A 363 -48.17 -17.43 -18.10
CA THR A 363 -48.54 -17.73 -19.50
C THR A 363 -48.67 -19.22 -19.80
N VAL A 364 -47.81 -20.07 -19.22
CA VAL A 364 -47.82 -21.52 -19.47
C VAL A 364 -49.14 -22.19 -19.03
N PRO A 365 -49.73 -21.89 -17.85
CA PRO A 365 -51.05 -22.42 -17.48
C PRO A 365 -52.17 -21.96 -18.42
N MET A 366 -52.20 -20.68 -18.82
CA MET A 366 -53.22 -20.16 -19.74
C MET A 366 -53.16 -20.82 -21.13
N LEU A 367 -51.96 -21.08 -21.65
CA LEU A 367 -51.78 -21.78 -22.93
C LEU A 367 -52.18 -23.27 -22.84
N LEU A 368 -51.97 -23.91 -21.69
CA LEU A 368 -52.41 -25.29 -21.46
C LEU A 368 -53.93 -25.42 -21.29
N ILE A 369 -54.58 -24.45 -20.65
CA ILE A 369 -56.05 -24.45 -20.45
C ILE A 369 -56.82 -24.27 -21.76
N LYS A 370 -56.24 -23.60 -22.78
CA LYS A 370 -56.89 -23.46 -24.11
C LYS A 370 -56.93 -24.75 -24.95
N LYS A 371 -56.15 -25.80 -24.63
CA LYS A 371 -56.21 -27.10 -25.36
C LYS A 371 -57.24 -28.05 -24.73
N LYS A 372 -58.46 -28.02 -25.28
CA LYS A 372 -59.70 -28.64 -24.75
C LYS A 372 -59.72 -30.18 -24.60
N ASN A 373 -58.63 -30.90 -24.85
CA ASN A 373 -58.57 -32.38 -24.90
C ASN A 373 -57.35 -32.97 -24.15
N PHE A 374 -57.22 -32.71 -22.84
CA PHE A 374 -56.25 -33.42 -21.98
C PHE A 374 -56.95 -34.37 -20.99
N ALA A 375 -56.45 -35.61 -20.92
CA ALA A 375 -57.03 -36.66 -20.10
C ALA A 375 -56.86 -36.40 -18.59
N LYS A 376 -57.96 -36.48 -17.83
CA LYS A 376 -58.11 -36.08 -16.42
C LYS A 376 -57.09 -36.66 -15.42
N ARG A 377 -56.30 -37.68 -15.78
CA ARG A 377 -55.32 -38.35 -14.87
C ARG A 377 -53.92 -37.71 -14.78
N ARG A 378 -53.56 -36.73 -15.61
CA ARG A 378 -52.20 -36.11 -15.56
C ARG A 378 -52.07 -34.85 -14.71
N HIS A 379 -53.17 -34.19 -14.31
CA HIS A 379 -53.10 -32.91 -13.59
C HIS A 379 -52.40 -33.00 -12.23
N PHE A 380 -52.74 -33.98 -11.38
CA PHE A 380 -52.17 -34.10 -10.03
C PHE A 380 -50.63 -34.20 -9.98
N LYS A 381 -49.99 -34.83 -10.99
CA LYS A 381 -48.52 -34.93 -11.03
C LYS A 381 -47.86 -33.59 -11.36
N ILE A 382 -48.49 -32.78 -12.22
CA ILE A 382 -47.97 -31.46 -12.60
C ILE A 382 -48.24 -30.45 -11.48
N SER A 383 -49.42 -30.48 -10.85
CA SER A 383 -49.73 -29.67 -9.68
C SER A 383 -48.82 -30.00 -8.48
N GLY A 384 -48.52 -31.28 -8.24
CA GLY A 384 -47.57 -31.70 -7.22
C GLY A 384 -46.14 -31.22 -7.52
N ALA A 385 -45.67 -31.35 -8.77
CA ALA A 385 -44.37 -30.84 -9.17
C ALA A 385 -44.26 -29.32 -9.04
N LEU A 386 -45.28 -28.56 -9.45
CA LEU A 386 -45.33 -27.10 -9.28
C LEU A 386 -45.42 -26.69 -7.82
N LEU A 387 -46.16 -27.41 -6.97
CA LEU A 387 -46.22 -27.14 -5.53
C LEU A 387 -44.88 -27.44 -4.85
N CYS A 388 -44.20 -28.53 -5.22
CA CYS A 388 -42.83 -28.79 -4.75
C CYS A 388 -41.87 -27.67 -5.20
N LEU A 389 -41.95 -27.23 -6.46
CA LEU A 389 -41.14 -26.12 -6.99
C LEU A 389 -41.42 -24.81 -6.23
N LEU A 390 -42.69 -24.52 -5.91
CA LEU A 390 -43.09 -23.35 -5.12
C LEU A 390 -42.58 -23.45 -3.68
N LEU A 391 -42.68 -24.62 -3.05
CA LEU A 391 -42.22 -24.86 -1.68
C LEU A 391 -40.69 -24.81 -1.58
N THR A 392 -39.95 -25.38 -2.55
CA THR A 392 -38.50 -25.18 -2.64
C THR A 392 -38.16 -23.72 -2.86
N ALA A 393 -38.88 -23.00 -3.74
CA ALA A 393 -38.65 -21.57 -3.95
C ALA A 393 -38.88 -20.76 -2.67
N THR A 394 -39.91 -21.06 -1.87
CA THR A 394 -40.12 -20.40 -0.57
C THR A 394 -39.10 -20.81 0.49
N MET A 395 -38.54 -22.03 0.45
CA MET A 395 -37.43 -22.43 1.33
C MET A 395 -36.08 -21.79 0.95
N PHE A 396 -35.95 -21.26 -0.28
CA PHE A 396 -34.80 -20.44 -0.67
C PHE A 396 -34.93 -18.95 -0.28
N PHE A 397 -36.06 -18.52 0.28
CA PHE A 397 -36.21 -17.16 0.81
C PHE A 397 -36.13 -17.15 2.34
N SER A 398 -35.15 -16.40 2.84
CA SER A 398 -35.01 -16.01 4.25
C SER A 398 -34.55 -17.11 5.22
N ILE A 399 -33.43 -17.77 4.92
CA ILE A 399 -32.45 -17.94 6.01
C ILE A 399 -31.95 -16.52 6.32
N SER A 400 -32.20 -16.02 7.52
CA SER A 400 -31.62 -14.75 7.97
C SER A 400 -30.10 -14.87 7.85
N ALA A 401 -29.51 -14.16 6.90
CA ALA A 401 -28.07 -14.14 6.73
C ALA A 401 -27.47 -13.46 7.96
N VAL A 402 -26.99 -14.27 8.91
CA VAL A 402 -26.07 -13.81 9.94
C VAL A 402 -24.78 -13.48 9.21
N SER A 403 -24.70 -12.25 8.71
CA SER A 403 -23.41 -11.67 8.36
C SER A 403 -22.60 -11.66 9.63
N ALA A 404 -21.38 -12.21 9.59
CA ALA A 404 -20.39 -11.76 10.55
C ALA A 404 -20.27 -10.25 10.32
N GLU A 405 -20.53 -9.45 11.35
CA GLU A 405 -20.31 -8.00 11.26
C GLU A 405 -18.82 -7.79 10.95
N PRO A 406 -18.48 -7.04 9.89
CA PRO A 406 -17.09 -6.85 9.50
C PRO A 406 -16.32 -6.22 10.67
N THR A 407 -15.26 -6.89 11.13
CA THR A 407 -14.49 -6.45 12.30
C THR A 407 -13.62 -5.24 12.00
N ARG A 408 -13.27 -5.01 10.73
CA ARG A 408 -12.32 -3.99 10.25
C ARG A 408 -12.97 -2.99 9.28
N ARG A 409 -12.78 -1.69 9.55
CA ARG A 409 -13.17 -0.56 8.69
C ARG A 409 -11.94 0.17 8.18
N ALA A 410 -11.98 0.65 6.94
CA ALA A 410 -11.06 1.69 6.47
C ALA A 410 -11.84 2.91 5.97
N LEU A 411 -11.37 4.10 6.35
CA LEU A 411 -11.95 5.38 5.96
C LEU A 411 -10.88 6.18 5.22
N VAL A 412 -11.14 6.52 3.96
CA VAL A 412 -10.25 7.36 3.16
C VAL A 412 -10.98 8.66 2.86
N TRP A 413 -10.44 9.77 3.33
CA TRP A 413 -10.97 11.12 3.16
C TRP A 413 -9.99 12.01 2.41
N GLY A 414 -10.53 13.14 1.98
CA GLY A 414 -9.71 14.27 1.60
C GLY A 414 -10.51 15.35 0.90
N SER A 415 -10.07 16.58 1.13
CA SER A 415 -10.72 17.80 0.66
C SER A 415 -10.22 18.22 -0.71
N GLU A 416 -11.15 18.73 -1.51
CA GLU A 416 -10.89 19.48 -2.75
C GLU A 416 -10.98 21.00 -2.50
N SER A 417 -11.13 21.41 -1.23
CA SER A 417 -11.26 22.80 -0.73
C SER A 417 -12.23 23.64 -1.56
N THR A 418 -13.43 23.12 -1.81
CA THR A 418 -14.41 23.66 -2.78
C THR A 418 -15.16 24.92 -2.34
N GLY A 419 -15.09 25.29 -1.06
CA GLY A 419 -15.55 26.58 -0.54
C GLY A 419 -14.55 27.69 -0.78
N ALA A 420 -13.27 27.33 -0.87
CA ALA A 420 -12.22 28.24 -1.33
C ALA A 420 -12.29 28.44 -2.86
N TYR A 421 -13.45 28.32 -3.50
CA TYR A 421 -13.57 28.40 -4.96
C TYR A 421 -13.50 29.85 -5.44
N ASP A 422 -12.55 30.14 -6.34
CA ASP A 422 -12.49 31.42 -7.05
C ASP A 422 -13.09 31.26 -8.47
N ALA A 423 -14.05 32.13 -8.79
CA ALA A 423 -14.80 32.05 -10.04
C ALA A 423 -14.00 32.52 -11.27
N GLY A 424 -12.91 33.26 -11.08
CA GLY A 424 -11.93 33.59 -12.13
C GLY A 424 -10.95 32.44 -12.39
N LEU A 425 -10.59 31.66 -11.36
CA LEU A 425 -9.80 30.43 -11.48
C LEU A 425 -10.58 29.26 -12.10
N GLY A 426 -11.87 29.13 -11.76
CA GLY A 426 -12.64 27.91 -12.05
C GLY A 426 -12.24 26.70 -11.19
N SER A 427 -11.55 26.93 -10.07
CA SER A 427 -11.06 25.90 -9.14
C SER A 427 -10.98 26.44 -7.69
N SER A 428 -10.61 25.57 -6.75
CA SER A 428 -10.20 26.00 -5.40
C SER A 428 -9.03 26.97 -5.45
N THR A 429 -8.89 27.83 -4.45
CA THR A 429 -7.72 28.66 -4.17
C THR A 429 -6.74 27.98 -3.21
N ARG A 430 -6.90 26.69 -2.91
CA ARG A 430 -6.03 26.00 -1.95
C ARG A 430 -5.41 24.70 -2.44
N LYS A 431 -5.94 24.10 -3.51
CA LYS A 431 -5.31 22.97 -4.22
C LYS A 431 -5.37 23.15 -5.73
N THR A 432 -4.26 22.89 -6.41
CA THR A 432 -4.22 22.82 -7.88
C THR A 432 -5.15 21.70 -8.38
N GLN A 433 -5.62 21.81 -9.62
CA GLN A 433 -6.43 20.74 -10.20
C GLN A 433 -5.62 19.44 -10.41
N GLY A 434 -4.29 19.55 -10.54
CA GLY A 434 -3.37 18.42 -10.57
C GLY A 434 -3.37 17.66 -9.24
N GLU A 435 -3.12 18.36 -8.14
CA GLU A 435 -3.15 17.82 -6.77
C GLU A 435 -4.49 17.13 -6.47
N VAL A 436 -5.62 17.78 -6.79
CA VAL A 436 -6.97 17.19 -6.61
C VAL A 436 -7.15 15.90 -7.44
N ASN A 437 -6.59 15.81 -8.65
CA ASN A 437 -6.68 14.62 -9.48
C ASN A 437 -5.83 13.47 -8.94
N LEU A 438 -4.58 13.75 -8.54
CA LEU A 438 -3.70 12.79 -7.87
C LEU A 438 -4.34 12.26 -6.60
N GLN A 439 -4.93 13.15 -5.80
CA GLN A 439 -5.63 12.81 -4.56
C GLN A 439 -6.83 11.89 -4.81
N ARG A 440 -7.65 12.17 -5.83
CA ARG A 440 -8.77 11.29 -6.24
C ARG A 440 -8.29 9.89 -6.65
N GLN A 441 -7.23 9.82 -7.43
CA GLN A 441 -6.63 8.57 -7.89
C GLN A 441 -6.02 7.77 -6.74
N LEU A 442 -5.22 8.41 -5.89
CA LEU A 442 -4.57 7.80 -4.73
C LEU A 442 -5.58 7.31 -3.69
N SER A 443 -6.57 8.13 -3.33
CA SER A 443 -7.65 7.73 -2.41
C SER A 443 -8.46 6.54 -2.93
N GLN A 444 -8.62 6.42 -4.25
CA GLN A 444 -9.24 5.25 -4.87
C GLN A 444 -8.37 4.00 -4.72
N TYR A 445 -7.09 4.06 -5.11
CA TYR A 445 -6.16 2.93 -4.97
C TYR A 445 -6.06 2.42 -3.52
N ILE A 446 -5.93 3.33 -2.55
CA ILE A 446 -5.84 2.96 -1.13
C ILE A 446 -7.13 2.26 -0.68
N SER A 447 -8.29 2.79 -1.07
CA SER A 447 -9.58 2.16 -0.78
C SER A 447 -9.74 0.77 -1.43
N ASP A 448 -9.16 0.58 -2.62
CA ASP A 448 -9.11 -0.73 -3.29
C ASP A 448 -8.17 -1.69 -2.56
N TYR A 449 -6.97 -1.26 -2.13
CA TYR A 449 -6.03 -2.08 -1.35
C TYR A 449 -6.65 -2.55 -0.03
N PHE A 450 -7.30 -1.65 0.72
CA PHE A 450 -8.02 -2.02 1.94
C PHE A 450 -9.16 -3.02 1.67
N ARG A 451 -9.92 -2.87 0.57
CA ARG A 451 -10.96 -3.83 0.18
C ARG A 451 -10.40 -5.18 -0.25
N ASN A 452 -9.20 -5.22 -0.83
CA ASN A 452 -8.51 -6.45 -1.23
C ASN A 452 -7.96 -7.21 0.00
N ASP A 453 -7.54 -6.51 1.06
CA ASP A 453 -7.33 -7.14 2.39
C ASP A 453 -8.65 -7.31 3.18
N GLY A 454 -9.80 -7.14 2.53
CA GLY A 454 -11.14 -7.41 3.09
C GLY A 454 -11.59 -6.48 4.23
N TYR A 455 -11.00 -5.30 4.39
CA TYR A 455 -11.63 -4.24 5.17
C TYR A 455 -12.95 -3.83 4.52
N THR A 456 -13.91 -3.42 5.32
CA THR A 456 -15.00 -2.57 4.80
C THR A 456 -14.43 -1.17 4.57
N ALA A 457 -13.83 -0.94 3.39
CA ALA A 457 -13.25 0.35 3.02
C ALA A 457 -14.30 1.25 2.37
N SER A 458 -14.17 2.57 2.57
CA SER A 458 -14.92 3.57 1.79
C SER A 458 -14.02 4.73 1.42
N ASN A 459 -14.02 5.05 0.12
CA ASN A 459 -13.47 6.28 -0.41
C ASN A 459 -14.54 7.37 -0.28
N TYR A 460 -14.25 8.41 0.50
CA TYR A 460 -15.12 9.58 0.71
C TYR A 460 -14.52 10.86 0.12
N GLN A 461 -13.40 10.77 -0.60
CA GLN A 461 -12.75 11.89 -1.28
C GLN A 461 -13.76 12.80 -2.00
N GLY A 462 -13.55 14.12 -1.92
CA GLY A 462 -14.49 15.07 -2.51
C GLY A 462 -15.75 15.21 -1.65
N THR A 463 -16.92 15.24 -2.28
CA THR A 463 -18.20 15.58 -1.62
C THR A 463 -18.63 14.64 -0.47
N GLY A 464 -18.00 13.47 -0.31
CA GLY A 464 -18.18 12.59 0.85
C GLY A 464 -17.39 12.98 2.11
N SER A 465 -16.46 13.94 1.99
CA SER A 465 -15.56 14.41 3.05
C SER A 465 -16.03 15.71 3.69
N ILE A 466 -17.34 15.94 3.83
CA ILE A 466 -17.85 17.09 4.62
C ILE A 466 -17.84 16.78 6.12
N LYS A 467 -17.62 17.78 6.98
CA LYS A 467 -17.35 17.63 8.42
C LYS A 467 -18.39 16.77 9.13
N ALA A 468 -19.66 17.06 8.90
CA ALA A 468 -20.77 16.32 9.51
C ALA A 468 -20.77 14.83 9.10
N GLN A 469 -20.37 14.51 7.87
CA GLN A 469 -20.22 13.14 7.40
C GLN A 469 -18.96 12.49 7.97
N ILE A 470 -17.81 13.18 8.00
CA ILE A 470 -16.57 12.69 8.62
C ILE A 470 -16.83 12.31 10.08
N LEU A 471 -17.36 13.23 10.89
CA LEU A 471 -17.66 12.99 12.31
C LEU A 471 -18.68 11.84 12.51
N ASN A 472 -19.71 11.75 11.67
CA ASN A 472 -20.66 10.62 11.71
C ASN A 472 -20.01 9.29 11.30
N ASN A 473 -19.14 9.30 10.28
CA ASN A 473 -18.41 8.13 9.82
C ASN A 473 -17.41 7.64 10.88
N ILE A 474 -16.77 8.54 11.64
CA ILE A 474 -15.96 8.21 12.82
C ILE A 474 -16.84 7.50 13.85
N THR A 475 -17.93 8.13 14.32
CA THR A 475 -18.83 7.55 15.34
C THR A 475 -19.32 6.17 14.92
N ASN A 476 -19.83 6.01 13.69
CA ASN A 476 -20.33 4.71 13.22
C ASN A 476 -19.22 3.66 13.15
N SER A 477 -18.04 4.02 12.64
CA SER A 477 -16.93 3.07 12.53
C SER A 477 -16.42 2.64 13.91
N GLN A 478 -16.31 3.59 14.84
CA GLN A 478 -15.92 3.34 16.22
C GLN A 478 -17.01 2.63 17.03
N GLN A 479 -18.28 2.73 16.64
CA GLN A 479 -19.37 1.96 17.25
C GLN A 479 -19.37 0.50 16.78
N TYR A 480 -19.43 0.27 15.46
CA TYR A 480 -19.72 -1.06 14.88
C TYR A 480 -18.50 -1.95 14.63
N TYR A 481 -17.29 -1.37 14.52
CA TYR A 481 -16.08 -2.11 14.16
C TYR A 481 -15.13 -2.21 15.36
N SER A 482 -14.29 -3.24 15.39
CA SER A 482 -13.26 -3.43 16.43
C SER A 482 -11.95 -2.74 16.07
N LYS A 483 -11.64 -2.62 14.78
CA LYS A 483 -10.48 -1.91 14.24
C LYS A 483 -10.90 -0.95 13.13
N THR A 484 -10.46 0.30 13.20
CA THR A 484 -10.62 1.33 12.16
C THR A 484 -9.25 1.81 11.70
N ALA A 485 -8.99 1.74 10.39
CA ALA A 485 -7.92 2.46 9.72
C ALA A 485 -8.44 3.80 9.17
N VAL A 486 -7.64 4.85 9.26
CA VAL A 486 -7.97 6.20 8.78
C VAL A 486 -6.85 6.74 7.91
N ILE A 487 -7.22 7.29 6.76
CA ILE A 487 -6.33 7.90 5.78
C ILE A 487 -6.97 9.23 5.35
N ASP A 488 -6.19 10.30 5.38
CA ASP A 488 -6.67 11.65 5.08
C ASP A 488 -5.61 12.45 4.30
N PHE A 489 -6.05 13.17 3.25
CA PHE A 489 -5.18 13.98 2.39
C PHE A 489 -5.69 15.42 2.32
N ASN A 490 -5.07 16.33 3.08
CA ASN A 490 -5.73 17.58 3.44
C ASN A 490 -4.81 18.74 3.77
N HIS A 491 -5.36 19.95 3.67
CA HIS A 491 -4.83 21.08 4.43
C HIS A 491 -5.46 21.11 5.82
N GLY A 492 -4.78 21.81 6.70
CA GLY A 492 -5.20 21.98 8.07
C GLY A 492 -4.06 22.64 8.81
N VAL A 493 -4.37 23.67 9.56
CA VAL A 493 -3.52 24.22 10.61
C VAL A 493 -4.42 24.38 11.82
N GLY A 494 -3.90 24.07 13.01
CA GLY A 494 -4.66 24.28 14.22
C GLY A 494 -4.99 25.76 14.44
N ASN A 495 -6.05 26.05 15.20
CA ASN A 495 -6.58 27.40 15.33
C ASN A 495 -7.16 27.67 16.73
N THR A 496 -7.19 28.94 17.15
CA THR A 496 -7.67 29.43 18.46
C THR A 496 -9.07 30.07 18.44
N PHE A 497 -9.76 30.08 17.30
CA PHE A 497 -11.07 30.74 17.16
C PHE A 497 -12.20 30.07 17.96
N ASN A 498 -13.30 30.79 18.15
CA ASN A 498 -14.54 30.30 18.76
C ASN A 498 -15.24 29.25 17.86
N PHE A 499 -14.74 28.01 17.84
CA PHE A 499 -15.52 26.85 17.40
C PHE A 499 -16.61 26.53 18.44
N SER A 500 -17.64 25.80 18.02
CA SER A 500 -18.81 25.52 18.86
C SER A 500 -18.47 24.59 20.04
N GLY A 501 -18.19 25.16 21.21
CA GLY A 501 -17.85 24.44 22.44
C GLY A 501 -16.45 24.75 23.01
N GLY A 502 -15.64 25.53 22.30
CA GLY A 502 -14.31 25.93 22.77
C GLY A 502 -14.33 27.05 23.81
N THR A 503 -13.26 27.16 24.60
CA THR A 503 -12.96 28.44 25.25
C THR A 503 -12.32 29.42 24.26
N LEU A 504 -12.64 30.70 24.41
CA LEU A 504 -12.01 31.79 23.65
C LEU A 504 -10.48 31.70 23.78
N ASN A 505 -9.78 31.69 22.66
CA ASN A 505 -8.31 31.58 22.52
C ASN A 505 -7.69 30.20 22.80
N GLU A 506 -8.46 29.12 22.75
CA GLU A 506 -7.97 27.75 22.93
C GLU A 506 -7.54 27.11 21.60
N PHE A 507 -6.25 26.78 21.43
CA PHE A 507 -5.74 26.15 20.20
C PHE A 507 -6.16 24.68 20.10
N HIS A 508 -6.65 24.28 18.93
CA HIS A 508 -6.98 22.89 18.58
C HIS A 508 -6.46 22.55 17.19
N TYR A 509 -5.89 21.35 17.03
CA TYR A 509 -5.42 20.85 15.74
C TYR A 509 -6.62 20.42 14.88
N MET A 510 -6.53 20.59 13.57
CA MET A 510 -7.62 20.25 12.65
C MET A 510 -7.10 19.85 11.27
N PHE A 511 -7.92 19.10 10.53
CA PHE A 511 -7.81 18.95 9.08
C PHE A 511 -9.12 19.39 8.42
N GLU A 512 -9.06 19.73 7.13
CA GLU A 512 -10.17 20.33 6.41
C GLU A 512 -11.19 19.31 5.89
N ASP A 513 -12.46 19.68 5.96
CA ASP A 513 -13.51 19.03 5.19
C ASP A 513 -13.46 19.49 3.73
N ASN A 514 -14.26 18.87 2.86
CA ASN A 514 -14.25 19.13 1.42
C ASN A 514 -14.52 20.58 1.00
N ILE A 515 -15.24 21.35 1.82
CA ILE A 515 -15.46 22.77 1.57
C ILE A 515 -14.18 23.54 1.94
N GLY A 516 -13.49 23.12 3.00
CA GLY A 516 -12.25 23.73 3.48
C GLY A 516 -12.51 24.94 4.36
N THR A 517 -11.56 25.27 5.25
CA THR A 517 -11.73 26.35 6.24
C THR A 517 -11.59 27.75 5.68
N TRP A 518 -11.47 27.91 4.36
CA TRP A 518 -11.44 29.22 3.70
C TRP A 518 -12.61 29.31 2.73
N ASP A 519 -13.46 30.33 2.89
CA ASP A 519 -14.59 30.64 2.02
C ASP A 519 -14.33 32.04 1.42
N GLY A 520 -13.75 32.07 0.22
CA GLY A 520 -13.22 33.27 -0.44
C GLY A 520 -12.07 33.95 0.31
N THR A 521 -12.40 34.80 1.29
CA THR A 521 -11.45 35.53 2.16
C THR A 521 -11.75 35.36 3.65
N GLN A 522 -12.74 34.55 4.01
CA GLN A 522 -13.16 34.36 5.40
C GLN A 522 -12.79 32.97 5.90
N TRP A 523 -12.16 32.92 7.07
CA TRP A 523 -11.91 31.66 7.76
C TRP A 523 -13.22 31.09 8.33
N ASN A 524 -13.70 29.99 7.76
CA ASN A 524 -14.90 29.30 8.20
C ASN A 524 -14.53 28.09 9.09
N VAL A 525 -14.54 28.29 10.40
CA VAL A 525 -14.31 27.23 11.41
C VAL A 525 -15.27 26.04 11.30
N GLN A 526 -16.43 26.19 10.64
CA GLN A 526 -17.40 25.08 10.52
C GLN A 526 -16.95 23.99 9.56
N ASN A 527 -15.91 24.24 8.76
CA ASN A 527 -15.38 23.29 7.78
C ASN A 527 -14.07 22.61 8.25
N GLY A 528 -13.58 22.93 9.45
CA GLY A 528 -12.44 22.24 10.06
C GLY A 528 -12.92 21.08 10.94
N VAL A 529 -12.29 19.92 10.85
CA VAL A 529 -12.54 18.75 11.70
C VAL A 529 -11.51 18.75 12.83
N TYR A 530 -11.93 19.11 14.05
CA TYR A 530 -11.00 19.36 15.16
C TYR A 530 -10.74 18.11 16.01
N ASP A 531 -9.54 18.05 16.60
CA ASP A 531 -9.12 17.00 17.55
C ASP A 531 -10.12 16.78 18.71
N ASN A 532 -10.66 17.85 19.30
CA ASN A 532 -11.68 17.80 20.34
C ASN A 532 -13.06 17.30 19.86
N GLU A 533 -13.36 17.33 18.57
CA GLU A 533 -14.58 16.75 17.99
C GLU A 533 -14.37 15.27 17.65
N ILE A 534 -13.16 14.88 17.29
CA ILE A 534 -12.77 13.49 17.01
C ILE A 534 -12.75 12.68 18.31
N PHE A 535 -12.09 13.18 19.37
CA PHE A 535 -11.88 12.46 20.64
C PHE A 535 -13.15 11.84 21.28
N PRO A 536 -14.30 12.55 21.45
CA PRO A 536 -15.51 11.96 22.03
C PRO A 536 -16.23 10.99 21.09
N ARG A 537 -15.74 10.81 19.85
CA ARG A 537 -16.29 9.89 18.83
C ARG A 537 -15.37 8.69 18.57
N THR A 538 -14.14 8.73 19.07
CA THR A 538 -13.19 7.61 19.07
C THR A 538 -13.19 6.89 20.41
N ALA A 539 -12.63 5.69 20.44
CA ALA A 539 -12.41 4.94 21.68
C ALA A 539 -10.99 4.35 21.72
N ASN A 540 -10.35 4.44 22.89
CA ASN A 540 -9.10 3.74 23.17
C ASN A 540 -9.25 2.25 22.79
N GLY A 541 -8.37 1.75 21.92
CA GLY A 541 -8.44 0.40 21.35
C GLY A 541 -8.74 0.34 19.85
N LYS A 542 -9.52 1.29 19.31
CA LYS A 542 -10.22 1.07 18.02
C LYS A 542 -9.58 1.69 16.79
N ALA A 543 -9.06 2.91 16.87
CA ALA A 543 -8.34 3.53 15.75
C ALA A 543 -6.87 3.04 15.74
N PHE A 544 -6.61 1.90 15.11
CA PHE A 544 -5.33 1.18 15.23
C PHE A 544 -4.26 1.68 14.24
N PHE A 545 -4.67 2.24 13.10
CA PHE A 545 -3.79 2.87 12.13
C PHE A 545 -4.39 4.18 11.64
N VAL A 546 -3.59 5.24 11.66
CA VAL A 546 -4.03 6.58 11.26
C VAL A 546 -2.90 7.24 10.47
N PHE A 547 -3.16 7.63 9.22
CA PHE A 547 -2.25 8.35 8.34
C PHE A 547 -2.92 9.67 7.92
N ILE A 548 -2.41 10.80 8.40
CA ILE A 548 -2.97 12.13 8.11
C ILE A 548 -1.92 12.95 7.37
N ASN A 549 -2.06 13.09 6.05
CA ASN A 549 -1.21 13.96 5.26
C ASN A 549 -1.74 15.40 5.32
N THR A 550 -1.48 16.07 6.44
CA THR A 550 -1.92 17.44 6.73
C THR A 550 -0.93 18.16 7.64
N CYS A 551 -0.75 19.46 7.47
CA CYS A 551 0.13 20.25 8.31
C CYS A 551 -0.30 20.19 9.79
N LEU A 552 0.68 20.22 10.70
CA LEU A 552 0.52 20.12 12.16
C LEU A 552 -0.23 18.87 12.66
N SER A 553 -0.54 17.90 11.80
CA SER A 553 -1.26 16.66 12.18
C SER A 553 -0.51 15.81 13.21
N ALA A 554 0.82 15.84 13.21
CA ALA A 554 1.66 15.23 14.24
C ALA A 554 2.26 16.27 15.22
N GLY A 555 1.68 17.47 15.31
CA GLY A 555 2.15 18.51 16.23
C GLY A 555 1.98 18.12 17.70
N ILE A 556 3.09 18.13 18.44
CA ILE A 556 3.14 17.79 19.88
C ILE A 556 3.89 18.85 20.72
N ASN A 557 4.29 19.95 20.10
CA ASN A 557 5.12 20.98 20.73
C ASN A 557 4.32 21.86 21.69
N ALA A 558 4.97 22.32 22.75
CA ALA A 558 4.42 23.30 23.70
C ALA A 558 4.28 24.72 23.11
N THR A 559 4.66 24.91 21.84
CA THR A 559 4.49 26.17 21.13
C THR A 559 4.12 25.89 19.67
N VAL A 560 3.11 26.60 19.14
CA VAL A 560 2.79 26.65 17.71
C VAL A 560 2.68 28.12 17.30
N GLY A 561 3.60 28.59 16.46
CA GLY A 561 3.72 30.01 16.15
C GLY A 561 4.00 30.83 17.41
N THR A 562 3.09 31.74 17.76
CA THR A 562 3.14 32.56 18.99
C THR A 562 2.37 31.97 20.17
N TYR A 563 1.64 30.85 19.97
CA TYR A 563 0.78 30.26 20.99
C TYR A 563 1.55 29.27 21.85
N GLN A 564 1.66 29.54 23.16
CA GLN A 564 2.12 28.55 24.14
C GLN A 564 0.97 27.62 24.51
N LEU A 565 1.16 26.32 24.31
CA LEU A 565 0.16 25.27 24.52
C LEU A 565 0.40 24.58 25.85
N ASP A 566 -0.53 24.76 26.79
CA ASP A 566 -0.59 24.03 28.06
C ASP A 566 -1.94 23.29 28.21
N PRO A 567 -1.96 21.94 28.27
CA PRO A 567 -0.88 21.06 27.82
C PRO A 567 -0.74 21.11 26.27
N PRO A 568 0.39 20.70 25.67
CA PRO A 568 0.53 20.60 24.20
C PRO A 568 -0.42 19.57 23.57
N GLN A 569 -0.77 18.54 24.34
CA GLN A 569 -1.61 17.41 23.97
C GLN A 569 -2.26 16.81 25.22
N GLY A 570 -3.36 16.08 25.08
CA GLY A 570 -4.12 15.52 26.20
C GLY A 570 -5.42 16.28 26.47
N MET A 571 -6.02 16.08 27.64
CA MET A 571 -7.19 16.86 28.06
C MET A 571 -6.75 18.28 28.45
N VAL A 572 -7.40 19.31 27.90
CA VAL A 572 -7.13 20.69 28.25
C VAL A 572 -7.74 21.00 29.62
N ASN A 573 -6.99 21.69 30.48
CA ASN A 573 -7.48 22.10 31.79
C ASN A 573 -8.34 23.38 31.71
N ASP A 574 -9.32 23.49 32.59
CA ASP A 574 -10.06 24.74 32.81
C ASP A 574 -9.22 25.78 33.57
N ALA A 575 -9.80 26.97 33.79
CA ALA A 575 -9.16 28.04 34.55
C ALA A 575 -8.93 27.73 36.05
N GLN A 576 -9.38 26.57 36.53
CA GLN A 576 -9.16 26.03 37.88
C GLN A 576 -8.18 24.84 37.86
N GLY A 577 -7.55 24.54 36.72
CA GLY A 577 -6.60 23.45 36.56
C GLY A 577 -7.25 22.06 36.54
N GLN A 578 -8.57 21.96 36.34
CA GLN A 578 -9.27 20.67 36.24
C GLN A 578 -9.38 20.23 34.78
N PRO A 579 -9.13 18.95 34.45
CA PRO A 579 -9.31 18.44 33.10
C PRO A 579 -10.74 18.64 32.59
N THR A 580 -10.89 19.29 31.43
CA THR A 580 -12.16 19.37 30.69
C THR A 580 -12.38 18.10 29.85
N ASP A 581 -13.51 18.01 29.15
CA ASP A 581 -13.80 16.98 28.14
C ASP A 581 -13.17 17.28 26.77
N ARG A 582 -12.35 18.33 26.66
CA ARG A 582 -11.77 18.82 25.41
C ARG A 582 -10.35 18.28 25.25
N ALA A 583 -10.16 17.45 24.24
CA ALA A 583 -8.86 16.92 23.86
C ALA A 583 -8.07 17.88 22.97
N ARG A 584 -6.74 17.90 23.10
CA ARG A 584 -5.81 18.57 22.19
C ARG A 584 -4.78 17.56 21.67
N GLY A 585 -4.38 17.75 20.41
CA GLY A 585 -3.42 16.92 19.70
C GLY A 585 -4.13 15.85 18.88
N MET A 586 -3.94 15.87 17.57
CA MET A 586 -4.52 14.86 16.66
C MET A 586 -4.13 13.41 17.03
N PRO A 587 -2.87 13.07 17.38
CA PRO A 587 -2.54 11.72 17.82
C PRO A 587 -3.31 11.31 19.08
N TYR A 588 -3.50 12.25 20.02
CA TYR A 588 -4.27 12.02 21.26
C TYR A 588 -5.76 11.83 20.97
N ALA A 589 -6.35 12.64 20.08
CA ALA A 589 -7.75 12.52 19.70
C ALA A 589 -8.10 11.18 19.05
N TRP A 590 -7.20 10.60 18.25
CA TRP A 590 -7.42 9.29 17.64
C TRP A 590 -7.16 8.12 18.59
N THR A 591 -6.08 8.19 19.39
CA THR A 591 -5.59 7.04 20.17
C THR A 591 -5.99 7.04 21.65
N HIS A 592 -6.48 8.18 22.17
CA HIS A 592 -6.69 8.45 23.59
C HIS A 592 -5.40 8.38 24.44
N ARG A 593 -4.24 8.59 23.79
CA ARG A 593 -2.90 8.42 24.38
C ARG A 593 -1.96 9.54 23.97
N THR A 594 -1.17 10.05 24.90
CA THR A 594 -0.21 11.13 24.62
C THR A 594 1.10 10.59 24.08
N VAL A 595 1.70 11.30 23.13
CA VAL A 595 2.97 10.98 22.52
C VAL A 595 4.11 11.31 23.49
N TYR A 596 4.89 10.33 23.89
CA TYR A 596 6.06 10.53 24.74
C TYR A 596 7.23 9.68 24.28
N TRP A 597 8.45 10.14 24.58
CA TRP A 597 9.63 9.29 24.45
C TRP A 597 9.48 8.03 25.31
N LYS A 598 9.78 6.85 24.75
CA LYS A 598 9.60 5.55 25.41
C LYS A 598 10.41 5.37 26.70
N GLY A 599 11.51 6.12 26.86
CA GLY A 599 12.30 6.18 28.09
C GLY A 599 11.79 7.16 29.15
N TYR A 600 10.66 7.85 28.92
CA TYR A 600 9.99 8.68 29.93
C TYR A 600 9.56 7.83 31.12
N GLN A 601 9.76 8.33 32.34
CA GLN A 601 9.63 7.54 33.58
C GLN A 601 8.27 6.85 33.74
N ASP A 602 7.18 7.52 33.33
CA ASP A 602 5.82 6.99 33.45
C ASP A 602 5.28 6.41 32.13
N PHE A 603 6.15 6.16 31.14
CA PHE A 603 5.76 5.60 29.84
C PHE A 603 5.05 4.25 30.00
N ASN A 604 3.85 4.13 29.44
CA ASN A 604 3.07 2.90 29.46
C ASN A 604 2.09 2.91 28.28
N THR A 605 1.92 1.77 27.62
CA THR A 605 1.08 1.65 26.41
C THR A 605 -0.42 1.64 26.69
N ASN A 606 -0.90 2.08 27.87
CA ASN A 606 -2.32 2.32 28.11
C ASN A 606 -2.66 3.81 27.97
N ASN A 607 -1.75 4.67 28.42
CA ASN A 607 -1.88 6.13 28.42
C ASN A 607 -1.00 6.82 27.36
N HIS A 608 0.04 6.14 26.86
CA HIS A 608 1.09 6.74 26.04
C HIS A 608 1.31 5.96 24.72
N ILE A 609 1.84 6.66 23.71
CA ILE A 609 2.40 6.10 22.47
C ILE A 609 3.82 6.66 22.25
N SER A 610 4.72 5.88 21.66
CA SER A 610 6.12 6.25 21.47
C SER A 610 6.27 7.41 20.49
N LEU A 611 7.16 8.35 20.82
CA LEU A 611 7.63 9.41 19.94
C LEU A 611 8.37 8.88 18.70
N PHE A 612 8.95 7.68 18.80
CA PHE A 612 9.84 7.11 17.77
C PHE A 612 9.29 5.78 17.24
N GLY A 613 8.09 5.80 16.67
CA GLY A 613 7.40 4.62 16.16
C GLY A 613 8.12 3.90 15.01
N TYR A 614 8.94 4.63 14.23
CA TYR A 614 9.78 4.05 13.19
C TYR A 614 11.14 3.51 13.71
N ALA A 615 11.75 4.17 14.69
CA ALA A 615 13.11 3.83 15.11
C ALA A 615 13.21 2.42 15.74
N GLY A 616 14.39 1.81 15.58
CA GLY A 616 14.72 0.53 16.20
C GLY A 616 15.13 0.63 17.68
N GLY A 617 15.46 -0.52 18.27
CA GLY A 617 16.07 -0.61 19.60
C GLY A 617 15.15 -0.29 20.79
N ALA A 618 15.76 -0.14 21.97
CA ALA A 618 15.03 0.01 23.23
C ALA A 618 14.11 1.25 23.28
N ASN A 619 14.55 2.35 22.67
CA ASN A 619 13.89 3.65 22.70
C ASN A 619 12.91 3.90 21.54
N GLY A 620 12.84 2.98 20.57
CA GLY A 620 12.05 3.10 19.36
C GLY A 620 10.57 2.79 19.53
N ALA A 621 10.00 2.02 18.59
CA ALA A 621 8.60 1.59 18.61
C ALA A 621 8.16 1.02 19.96
N ASP A 622 6.95 1.35 20.42
CA ASP A 622 6.34 0.67 21.58
C ASP A 622 5.69 -0.67 21.20
N ASN A 623 5.08 -1.35 22.18
CA ASN A 623 4.42 -2.66 21.98
C ASN A 623 2.87 -2.53 21.93
N GLY A 624 2.34 -1.33 21.73
CA GLY A 624 0.93 -1.04 21.62
C GLY A 624 0.35 -1.49 20.27
N ALA A 625 -0.97 -1.41 20.14
CA ALA A 625 -1.70 -1.80 18.92
C ALA A 625 -1.92 -0.65 17.92
N PHE A 626 -1.08 0.40 17.97
CA PHE A 626 -1.35 1.69 17.33
C PHE A 626 -0.16 2.21 16.55
N CYS A 627 -0.39 2.67 15.34
CA CYS A 627 0.57 3.51 14.63
C CYS A 627 -0.14 4.77 14.10
N TYR A 628 0.46 5.93 14.36
CA TYR A 628 0.01 7.22 13.86
C TYR A 628 1.11 7.80 12.98
N ILE A 629 0.77 8.23 11.76
CA ILE A 629 1.68 8.89 10.82
C ILE A 629 1.09 10.24 10.44
N GLY A 630 1.92 11.28 10.47
CA GLY A 630 1.54 12.63 10.09
C GLY A 630 2.74 13.57 10.12
N PHE A 631 2.49 14.87 10.15
CA PHE A 631 3.51 15.91 10.01
C PHE A 631 3.49 16.89 11.19
N PRO A 632 4.60 17.09 11.93
CA PRO A 632 4.67 18.04 13.03
C PRO A 632 4.63 19.49 12.59
N TYR A 633 4.99 19.77 11.33
CA TYR A 633 4.95 21.10 10.72
C TYR A 633 4.20 21.10 9.37
N GLY A 634 4.82 21.36 8.22
CA GLY A 634 4.16 21.20 6.92
C GLY A 634 4.02 19.74 6.51
N SER A 635 2.97 19.39 5.74
CA SER A 635 2.86 18.08 5.05
C SER A 635 3.37 18.15 3.62
N ALA A 636 3.72 17.03 2.99
CA ALA A 636 4.06 17.04 1.55
C ALA A 636 2.80 17.17 0.67
N ALA A 637 2.84 18.02 -0.35
CA ALA A 637 1.87 17.97 -1.46
C ALA A 637 2.10 16.68 -2.28
N LEU A 638 1.03 16.10 -2.84
CA LEU A 638 1.10 14.81 -3.55
C LEU A 638 1.95 14.90 -4.83
N ASP A 639 1.94 16.07 -5.50
CA ASP A 639 2.80 16.38 -6.65
C ASP A 639 4.23 16.87 -6.30
N GLN A 640 4.59 17.01 -5.03
CA GLN A 640 5.93 17.46 -4.62
C GLN A 640 6.99 16.36 -4.84
N THR A 641 8.19 16.74 -5.29
CA THR A 641 9.37 15.85 -5.25
C THR A 641 9.92 15.79 -3.83
N VAL A 642 10.18 14.58 -3.34
CA VAL A 642 10.59 14.33 -1.95
C VAL A 642 12.09 14.48 -1.71
N GLN A 643 12.90 13.87 -2.57
CA GLN A 643 14.32 13.64 -2.33
C GLN A 643 15.14 14.49 -3.30
N GLU A 644 16.15 15.21 -2.80
CA GLU A 644 17.08 15.94 -3.67
C GLU A 644 17.72 15.00 -4.71
N GLY A 645 17.71 15.39 -5.99
CA GLY A 645 18.18 14.52 -7.09
C GLY A 645 17.20 13.45 -7.55
N SER A 646 15.98 13.39 -7.02
CA SER A 646 14.93 12.47 -7.48
C SER A 646 13.78 13.18 -8.18
N ALA A 647 13.36 12.65 -9.32
CA ALA A 647 12.13 13.06 -10.00
C ALA A 647 10.86 12.40 -9.41
N VAL A 648 10.99 11.52 -8.41
CA VAL A 648 9.86 10.79 -7.83
C VAL A 648 8.99 11.70 -6.98
N LYS A 649 7.73 11.85 -7.39
CA LYS A 649 6.69 12.58 -6.67
C LYS A 649 6.20 11.81 -5.43
N TYR A 650 5.84 12.53 -4.38
CA TYR A 650 5.43 11.98 -3.08
C TYR A 650 4.28 10.95 -3.20
N TRP A 651 3.28 11.19 -4.04
CA TRP A 651 2.14 10.27 -4.20
C TRP A 651 2.55 8.86 -4.66
N LEU A 652 3.62 8.72 -5.45
CA LEU A 652 4.14 7.43 -5.91
C LEU A 652 4.81 6.64 -4.78
N TRP A 653 5.37 7.33 -3.79
CA TRP A 653 5.90 6.74 -2.57
C TRP A 653 4.76 6.35 -1.61
N VAL A 654 3.76 7.21 -1.40
CA VAL A 654 2.58 6.91 -0.56
C VAL A 654 1.80 5.71 -1.11
N GLN A 655 1.61 5.64 -2.43
CA GLN A 655 0.96 4.51 -3.09
C GLN A 655 1.71 3.20 -2.82
N ASP A 656 3.03 3.19 -2.99
CA ASP A 656 3.85 2.00 -2.79
C ASP A 656 3.87 1.58 -1.32
N PHE A 657 4.09 2.53 -0.39
CA PHE A 657 4.02 2.29 1.06
C PHE A 657 2.71 1.60 1.47
N LEU A 658 1.55 2.19 1.11
CA LEU A 658 0.26 1.63 1.51
C LEU A 658 -0.06 0.33 0.76
N TYR A 659 0.37 0.18 -0.50
CA TYR A 659 0.25 -1.08 -1.22
C TYR A 659 1.02 -2.21 -0.51
N ARG A 660 2.27 -1.98 -0.09
CA ARG A 660 3.05 -2.98 0.65
C ARG A 660 2.46 -3.25 2.02
N ALA A 661 2.15 -2.22 2.80
CA ALA A 661 1.61 -2.39 4.16
C ALA A 661 0.29 -3.20 4.20
N LEU A 662 -0.51 -3.15 3.13
CA LEU A 662 -1.81 -3.83 3.01
C LEU A 662 -1.79 -5.14 2.22
N SER A 663 -0.81 -5.37 1.34
CA SER A 663 -0.76 -6.56 0.48
C SER A 663 0.36 -7.53 0.87
N PHE A 664 1.26 -7.10 1.77
CA PHE A 664 2.42 -7.86 2.22
C PHE A 664 2.32 -8.07 3.73
N GLU A 665 2.73 -9.24 4.20
CA GLU A 665 2.65 -9.62 5.63
C GLU A 665 3.84 -9.05 6.42
N ILE A 666 4.09 -7.76 6.23
CA ILE A 666 5.20 -6.97 6.79
C ILE A 666 4.66 -5.88 7.71
N THR A 667 5.54 -5.30 8.52
CA THR A 667 5.20 -4.18 9.40
C THR A 667 5.12 -2.85 8.66
N ILE A 668 4.53 -1.84 9.29
CA ILE A 668 4.51 -0.47 8.77
C ILE A 668 5.94 0.04 8.53
N ASN A 669 6.87 -0.17 9.46
CA ASN A 669 8.27 0.25 9.30
C ASN A 669 8.94 -0.45 8.12
N GLN A 670 8.73 -1.76 7.98
CA GLN A 670 9.23 -2.54 6.84
C GLN A 670 8.64 -2.07 5.50
N ALA A 671 7.38 -1.62 5.48
CA ALA A 671 6.71 -1.07 4.30
C ALA A 671 7.21 0.35 3.95
N LEU A 672 7.47 1.20 4.95
CA LEU A 672 8.10 2.52 4.78
C LEU A 672 9.51 2.37 4.19
N ASP A 673 10.28 1.40 4.72
CA ASP A 673 11.60 1.05 4.19
C ASP A 673 11.51 0.50 2.77
N TYR A 674 10.59 -0.44 2.49
CA TYR A 674 10.44 -0.98 1.14
C TYR A 674 10.12 0.11 0.13
N ALA A 675 9.17 1.01 0.44
CA ALA A 675 8.81 2.10 -0.46
C ALA A 675 9.98 3.05 -0.71
N SER A 676 10.73 3.38 0.34
CA SER A 676 11.91 4.24 0.27
C SER A 676 13.05 3.58 -0.52
N GLN A 677 13.28 2.29 -0.32
CA GLN A 677 14.30 1.51 -1.05
C GLN A 677 13.89 1.34 -2.51
N ASN A 678 12.61 1.11 -2.78
CA ASN A 678 12.07 0.95 -4.13
C ASN A 678 12.15 2.24 -4.96
N ARG A 679 11.94 3.41 -4.33
CA ARG A 679 11.86 4.75 -4.97
C ARG A 679 13.15 5.58 -4.92
N TYR A 680 13.97 5.44 -3.88
CA TYR A 680 15.16 6.29 -3.63
C TYR A 680 16.44 5.48 -3.40
N SER A 681 16.33 4.15 -3.32
CA SER A 681 17.42 3.23 -2.95
C SER A 681 18.05 3.57 -1.58
N ARG A 682 17.21 3.91 -0.59
CA ARG A 682 17.54 4.27 0.80
C ARG A 682 16.50 3.70 1.76
N SER A 683 16.84 3.41 3.02
CA SER A 683 15.82 3.17 4.05
C SER A 683 15.01 4.44 4.32
N PHE A 684 13.82 4.33 4.94
CA PHE A 684 13.01 5.52 5.25
C PHE A 684 13.76 6.50 6.16
N GLY A 685 14.51 5.99 7.13
CA GLY A 685 15.38 6.77 8.02
C GLY A 685 16.52 7.53 7.34
N GLU A 686 16.85 7.21 6.09
CA GLU A 686 17.87 7.88 5.26
C GLU A 686 17.26 8.80 4.19
N THR A 687 15.92 8.97 4.17
CA THR A 687 15.22 9.89 3.25
C THR A 687 15.07 11.29 3.81
N ASP A 688 14.93 12.26 2.91
CA ASP A 688 14.63 13.64 3.28
C ASP A 688 13.33 13.71 4.09
N LEU A 689 12.27 12.94 3.72
CA LEU A 689 11.00 12.83 4.47
C LEU A 689 11.20 12.59 5.96
N TYR A 690 12.21 11.81 6.37
CA TYR A 690 12.46 11.53 7.78
C TYR A 690 13.42 12.53 8.44
N THR A 691 14.36 13.11 7.67
CA THR A 691 15.54 13.79 8.22
C THR A 691 15.58 15.30 7.98
N ASN A 692 15.19 15.78 6.80
CA ASN A 692 15.40 17.16 6.34
C ASN A 692 14.49 17.49 5.15
N PHE A 693 13.17 17.36 5.33
CA PHE A 693 12.19 17.67 4.30
C PHE A 693 11.58 19.06 4.50
N ASP A 694 11.60 19.87 3.46
CA ASP A 694 10.86 21.12 3.40
C ASP A 694 9.57 20.89 2.62
N ALA A 695 8.42 21.12 3.25
CA ALA A 695 7.12 20.99 2.59
C ALA A 695 6.84 22.22 1.73
N ILE A 696 6.24 22.00 0.57
CA ILE A 696 5.86 23.03 -0.38
C ILE A 696 4.38 22.84 -0.73
N TRP A 697 3.52 23.81 -0.39
CA TRP A 697 2.06 23.73 -0.62
C TRP A 697 1.53 24.77 -1.59
N PRO A 698 0.98 24.42 -2.77
CA PRO A 698 0.32 25.39 -3.63
C PRO A 698 -1.01 25.91 -3.04
N MET A 699 -1.06 27.18 -2.62
CA MET A 699 -2.24 27.96 -2.21
C MET A 699 -2.36 29.28 -2.99
N TRP A 700 -3.50 29.58 -3.62
CA TRP A 700 -3.73 30.84 -4.33
C TRP A 700 -3.96 32.05 -3.42
N ASN A 701 -3.19 33.08 -3.72
CA ASN A 701 -3.23 34.39 -3.11
C ASN A 701 -4.30 35.28 -3.73
N THR A 702 -5.15 35.85 -2.89
CA THR A 702 -6.27 36.71 -3.31
C THR A 702 -5.87 38.16 -3.58
N GLU A 703 -4.76 38.65 -3.03
CA GLU A 703 -4.29 40.04 -3.26
C GLU A 703 -3.68 40.18 -4.65
N THR A 704 -2.98 39.15 -5.11
CA THR A 704 -2.26 39.10 -6.40
C THR A 704 -2.92 38.21 -7.45
N GLN A 705 -4.01 37.53 -7.10
CA GLN A 705 -4.80 36.66 -7.98
C GLN A 705 -3.98 35.49 -8.56
N GLN A 706 -3.29 34.75 -7.68
CA GLN A 706 -2.13 33.97 -8.08
C GLN A 706 -1.83 32.74 -7.17
N TRP A 707 -1.76 31.51 -7.73
CA TRP A 707 -1.28 30.24 -7.11
C TRP A 707 0.10 30.28 -6.46
N ASP A 708 0.09 30.69 -5.25
CA ASP A 708 1.25 30.78 -4.42
C ASP A 708 1.64 29.23 -4.11
N ASP A 709 2.91 28.68 -4.03
CA ASP A 709 3.55 27.49 -3.30
C ASP A 709 4.29 27.80 -1.92
N ASP A 710 3.86 27.30 -0.74
CA ASP A 710 4.31 27.75 0.61
C ASP A 710 5.39 26.86 1.24
N GLY A 711 6.52 27.47 1.59
CA GLY A 711 7.71 26.79 2.08
C GLY A 711 7.73 26.64 3.60
N PHE A 712 7.45 25.44 4.08
CA PHE A 712 7.53 25.07 5.50
C PHE A 712 8.81 24.25 5.76
N PRO A 713 9.89 24.85 6.30
CA PRO A 713 11.09 24.09 6.64
C PRO A 713 10.86 23.13 7.81
N ASP A 714 11.76 22.16 8.01
CA ASP A 714 11.70 21.18 9.12
C ASP A 714 10.39 20.35 9.14
N SER A 715 9.82 20.08 7.97
CA SER A 715 8.52 19.42 7.75
C SER A 715 8.62 17.89 7.66
N THR A 716 9.48 17.27 8.46
CA THR A 716 9.69 15.82 8.43
C THR A 716 8.43 15.03 8.83
N MET A 717 8.21 13.88 8.18
CA MET A 717 7.15 12.95 8.50
C MET A 717 7.44 12.22 9.83
N ALA A 718 6.52 12.33 10.77
CA ALA A 718 6.59 11.65 12.05
C ALA A 718 5.81 10.33 12.05
N VAL A 719 6.39 9.32 12.68
CA VAL A 719 5.78 8.01 12.94
C VAL A 719 5.73 7.79 14.44
N TYR A 720 4.55 7.73 15.03
CA TYR A 720 4.32 7.54 16.47
C TYR A 720 3.70 6.17 16.79
N GLY A 721 3.97 5.68 18.00
CA GLY A 721 3.43 4.42 18.52
C GLY A 721 4.29 3.20 18.20
N ASN A 722 3.65 2.18 17.63
CA ASN A 722 4.23 0.92 17.25
C ASN A 722 4.20 0.74 15.73
N GLY A 723 5.24 1.17 15.03
CA GLY A 723 5.41 0.90 13.60
C GLY A 723 5.70 -0.58 13.27
N ASN A 724 5.81 -1.45 14.28
CA ASN A 724 5.89 -2.91 14.09
C ASN A 724 4.52 -3.61 14.00
N ILE A 725 3.40 -2.88 14.07
CA ILE A 725 2.10 -3.45 13.68
C ILE A 725 2.06 -3.68 12.16
N ARG A 726 1.15 -4.56 11.72
CA ARG A 726 0.86 -4.85 10.31
C ARG A 726 -0.54 -4.35 9.97
N LEU A 727 -0.75 -3.90 8.73
CA LEU A 727 -2.10 -3.56 8.26
C LEU A 727 -2.76 -4.78 7.59
N TYR A 728 -1.97 -5.54 6.82
CA TYR A 728 -2.32 -6.89 6.42
C TYR A 728 -2.57 -7.77 7.66
N GLU A 729 -3.83 -8.15 7.89
CA GLU A 729 -4.20 -9.19 8.85
C GLU A 729 -4.98 -10.28 8.15
N TYR A 730 -4.52 -11.51 8.36
CA TYR A 730 -5.15 -12.71 7.83
C TYR A 730 -6.65 -12.79 8.15
N PHE A 731 -7.43 -13.23 7.16
CA PHE A 731 -8.87 -13.36 7.31
C PHE A 731 -9.24 -14.56 8.21
N VAL A 732 -9.40 -14.29 9.51
CA VAL A 732 -10.01 -15.25 10.44
C VAL A 732 -11.52 -15.21 10.25
N HIS A 733 -12.02 -16.08 9.38
CA HIS A 733 -13.46 -16.27 9.25
C HIS A 733 -14.01 -16.86 10.55
N SER A 734 -15.04 -16.26 11.15
CA SER A 734 -15.93 -16.96 12.08
C SER A 734 -16.88 -17.84 11.24
N PRO A 735 -16.67 -19.16 11.15
CA PRO A 735 -17.53 -19.97 10.32
C PRO A 735 -18.92 -20.09 10.98
N TYR A 736 -19.98 -20.06 10.17
CA TYR A 736 -21.25 -20.60 10.66
C TYR A 736 -21.12 -22.13 10.73
N VAL A 737 -21.17 -22.67 11.94
CA VAL A 737 -20.90 -24.07 12.22
C VAL A 737 -22.16 -24.92 12.14
N SER A 738 -22.06 -26.01 11.39
CA SER A 738 -22.96 -27.16 11.48
C SER A 738 -22.12 -28.41 11.75
N SER A 739 -22.67 -29.41 12.44
CA SER A 739 -21.96 -30.65 12.73
C SER A 739 -22.66 -31.87 12.15
N SER A 740 -21.89 -32.93 11.95
CA SER A 740 -22.40 -34.24 11.58
C SER A 740 -21.58 -35.35 12.27
N SER A 741 -22.19 -36.51 12.43
CA SER A 741 -21.51 -37.69 12.96
C SER A 741 -22.07 -38.93 12.27
N TYR A 742 -21.20 -39.88 11.98
CA TYR A 742 -21.55 -41.15 11.33
C TYR A 742 -20.93 -42.31 12.10
N GLY A 743 -21.69 -43.41 12.22
CA GLY A 743 -21.37 -44.48 13.17
C GLY A 743 -21.59 -44.02 14.62
N SER A 744 -20.66 -44.38 15.51
CA SER A 744 -20.61 -43.93 16.92
C SER A 744 -19.65 -42.75 17.15
N GLY A 745 -19.36 -41.98 16.09
CA GLY A 745 -18.70 -40.68 16.24
C GLY A 745 -19.56 -39.68 17.03
N SER A 746 -18.92 -38.69 17.65
CA SER A 746 -19.60 -37.62 18.39
C SER A 746 -18.91 -36.27 18.22
N VAL A 747 -19.69 -35.20 18.07
CA VAL A 747 -19.23 -33.81 18.14
C VAL A 747 -19.85 -33.12 19.35
N SER A 748 -19.03 -32.60 20.27
CA SER A 748 -19.49 -31.86 21.46
C SER A 748 -18.95 -30.43 21.50
N ASN A 749 -19.74 -29.52 22.06
CA ASN A 749 -19.46 -28.09 22.12
C ASN A 749 -19.26 -27.44 20.73
N GLN A 750 -20.23 -27.60 19.82
CA GLN A 750 -20.16 -27.18 18.41
C GLN A 750 -20.01 -25.66 18.22
N ASN A 751 -20.55 -24.87 19.16
CA ASN A 751 -20.37 -23.41 19.17
C ASN A 751 -18.95 -23.02 19.62
N GLY A 752 -18.15 -23.98 20.06
CA GLY A 752 -16.74 -23.85 20.37
C GLY A 752 -15.82 -23.70 19.17
N PHE A 753 -16.38 -23.54 17.97
CA PHE A 753 -15.64 -23.37 16.72
C PHE A 753 -16.10 -22.13 15.93
N THR A 754 -16.60 -21.11 16.63
CA THR A 754 -17.13 -19.87 16.01
C THR A 754 -16.26 -18.63 16.25
N GLY A 755 -15.16 -18.76 17.00
CA GLY A 755 -14.24 -17.66 17.32
C GLY A 755 -13.39 -17.22 16.12
N ALA A 756 -13.12 -15.92 16.05
CA ALA A 756 -12.13 -15.32 15.14
C ALA A 756 -10.74 -15.20 15.80
N GLN A 757 -10.58 -15.71 17.01
CA GLN A 757 -9.35 -15.84 17.78
C GLN A 757 -9.51 -17.03 18.73
N PRO A 758 -8.43 -17.77 19.05
CA PRO A 758 -8.48 -18.80 20.08
C PRO A 758 -8.97 -18.25 21.42
N ASP A 759 -10.13 -18.71 21.87
CA ASP A 759 -10.73 -18.32 23.16
C ASP A 759 -10.71 -19.46 24.20
N GLY A 760 -10.27 -20.66 23.79
CA GLY A 760 -10.18 -21.85 24.63
C GLY A 760 -11.48 -22.65 24.70
N SER A 761 -12.54 -22.25 24.00
CA SER A 761 -13.85 -22.90 24.02
C SER A 761 -13.95 -24.11 23.09
N TYR A 762 -12.90 -24.89 22.87
CA TYR A 762 -12.81 -25.92 21.81
C TYR A 762 -14.09 -26.76 21.54
N THR A 763 -14.46 -26.89 20.28
CA THR A 763 -15.27 -28.02 19.78
C THR A 763 -14.43 -29.30 19.79
N ARG A 764 -15.00 -30.38 20.32
CA ARG A 764 -14.38 -31.70 20.32
C ARG A 764 -15.02 -32.61 19.27
N LEU A 765 -14.19 -33.19 18.39
CA LEU A 765 -14.58 -34.25 17.46
C LEU A 765 -14.01 -35.58 17.94
N ARG A 766 -14.85 -36.62 18.04
CA ARG A 766 -14.42 -37.93 18.54
C ARG A 766 -14.93 -39.09 17.67
N ALA A 767 -14.04 -39.97 17.20
CA ALA A 767 -14.40 -41.22 16.51
C ALA A 767 -14.03 -42.42 17.40
N VAL A 768 -15.04 -43.21 17.83
CA VAL A 768 -14.87 -44.20 18.92
C VAL A 768 -14.49 -45.58 18.39
N ASN A 769 -15.22 -46.08 17.40
CA ASN A 769 -15.07 -47.41 16.81
C ASN A 769 -14.44 -47.35 15.42
N VAL A 770 -13.99 -48.50 14.91
CA VAL A 770 -13.44 -48.60 13.55
C VAL A 770 -14.56 -48.33 12.54
N ASN A 771 -14.26 -47.48 11.56
CA ASN A 771 -15.16 -46.85 10.58
C ASN A 771 -16.06 -45.73 11.13
N ASP A 772 -15.87 -45.25 12.36
CA ASP A 772 -16.53 -44.02 12.83
C ASP A 772 -15.94 -42.76 12.19
N GLN A 773 -16.80 -41.77 12.01
CA GLN A 773 -16.44 -40.41 11.64
C GLN A 773 -17.18 -39.39 12.53
N ALA A 774 -16.46 -38.43 13.09
CA ALA A 774 -17.02 -37.18 13.59
C ALA A 774 -16.55 -36.03 12.69
N GLY A 775 -17.47 -35.15 12.30
CA GLY A 775 -17.17 -34.06 11.37
C GLY A 775 -17.87 -32.76 11.72
N ILE A 776 -17.15 -31.65 11.57
CA ILE A 776 -17.69 -30.29 11.69
C ILE A 776 -17.55 -29.60 10.34
N ILE A 777 -18.59 -28.88 9.94
CA ILE A 777 -18.68 -28.12 8.69
C ILE A 777 -18.84 -26.65 9.03
N GLY A 778 -17.86 -25.83 8.65
CA GLY A 778 -17.91 -24.38 8.74
C GLY A 778 -18.30 -23.75 7.40
N SER A 779 -19.18 -22.75 7.44
CA SER A 779 -19.48 -21.87 6.29
C SER A 779 -18.72 -20.55 6.44
N MET A 780 -17.84 -20.26 5.49
CA MET A 780 -16.92 -19.11 5.49
C MET A 780 -17.61 -17.77 5.18
N GLY A 781 -18.80 -17.80 4.56
CA GLY A 781 -19.57 -16.61 4.24
C GLY A 781 -20.74 -16.87 3.27
N TYR A 782 -21.63 -15.89 3.09
CA TYR A 782 -22.78 -15.99 2.18
C TYR A 782 -22.75 -15.00 1.01
N SER A 783 -21.98 -13.91 1.10
CA SER A 783 -21.85 -12.89 0.05
C SER A 783 -20.74 -13.25 -0.95
N GLY A 784 -20.94 -12.92 -2.23
CA GLY A 784 -20.00 -13.24 -3.33
C GLY A 784 -18.64 -12.52 -3.30
N ALA A 785 -18.38 -11.71 -2.26
CA ALA A 785 -17.08 -11.09 -1.99
C ALA A 785 -16.26 -11.86 -0.94
N ASN A 786 -16.89 -12.75 -0.14
CA ASN A 786 -16.27 -13.43 1.00
C ASN A 786 -16.05 -14.92 0.72
N LEU A 787 -15.62 -15.25 -0.51
CA LEU A 787 -15.20 -16.61 -0.84
C LEU A 787 -13.78 -16.81 -0.31
N ALA A 788 -13.61 -17.81 0.55
CA ALA A 788 -12.30 -18.18 1.07
C ALA A 788 -11.50 -18.92 0.00
N ASN A 789 -10.19 -18.78 0.00
CA ASN A 789 -9.24 -19.50 -0.84
C ASN A 789 -7.88 -19.49 -0.12
N GLY A 790 -6.90 -20.24 -0.61
CA GLY A 790 -5.52 -20.19 -0.08
C GLY A 790 -5.25 -21.15 1.07
N HIS A 791 -4.34 -20.77 1.98
CA HIS A 791 -3.74 -21.66 2.97
C HIS A 791 -4.51 -21.68 4.28
N ILE A 792 -4.77 -22.87 4.83
CA ILE A 792 -5.67 -23.03 5.97
C ILE A 792 -4.93 -23.58 7.18
N TRP A 793 -5.10 -22.90 8.31
CA TRP A 793 -4.66 -23.30 9.63
C TRP A 793 -5.87 -23.52 10.55
N ILE A 794 -5.71 -24.38 11.54
CA ILE A 794 -6.72 -24.58 12.60
C ILE A 794 -6.06 -24.61 13.96
N TYR A 795 -6.58 -23.85 14.93
CA TYR A 795 -6.08 -23.89 16.29
C TYR A 795 -6.71 -25.04 17.06
N GLY A 796 -5.89 -25.91 17.66
CA GLY A 796 -6.39 -27.09 18.33
C GLY A 796 -5.32 -28.01 18.91
N TYR A 797 -5.75 -29.16 19.45
CA TYR A 797 -4.89 -30.21 19.98
C TYR A 797 -5.60 -31.57 19.99
N SER A 798 -4.83 -32.65 20.14
CA SER A 798 -5.36 -33.98 20.43
C SER A 798 -5.14 -34.36 21.90
N SER A 799 -6.10 -35.04 22.53
CA SER A 799 -5.97 -35.43 23.95
C SER A 799 -5.42 -36.86 24.11
N GLY A 800 -4.26 -36.99 24.75
CA GLY A 800 -3.67 -38.27 25.18
C GLY A 800 -3.11 -39.18 24.07
N TYR A 801 -3.53 -39.02 22.82
CA TYR A 801 -3.09 -39.82 21.67
C TYR A 801 -2.91 -38.95 20.42
N THR A 802 -2.33 -39.51 19.36
CA THR A 802 -2.28 -38.86 18.03
C THR A 802 -3.59 -39.07 17.29
N SER A 803 -4.29 -37.99 16.95
CA SER A 803 -5.53 -38.03 16.15
C SER A 803 -5.26 -37.75 14.67
N ARG A 804 -6.01 -38.41 13.77
CA ARG A 804 -5.95 -38.15 12.33
C ARG A 804 -7.05 -37.18 11.91
N LEU A 805 -6.69 -35.91 11.76
CA LEU A 805 -7.55 -34.87 11.22
C LEU A 805 -7.49 -34.90 9.69
N ARG A 806 -8.64 -34.90 9.04
CA ARG A 806 -8.75 -34.70 7.59
C ARG A 806 -9.55 -33.44 7.31
N MET A 807 -9.04 -32.63 6.40
CA MET A 807 -9.71 -31.41 5.96
C MET A 807 -10.23 -31.54 4.53
N TYR A 808 -11.42 -30.99 4.31
CA TYR A 808 -12.05 -30.84 2.99
C TYR A 808 -12.52 -29.40 2.79
N ALA A 809 -12.59 -28.94 1.55
CA ALA A 809 -13.32 -27.73 1.19
C ALA A 809 -14.29 -27.96 0.03
N SER A 810 -15.30 -27.10 -0.06
CA SER A 810 -16.24 -27.07 -1.18
C SER A 810 -16.81 -25.67 -1.42
N TYR A 811 -17.25 -25.43 -2.65
CA TYR A 811 -18.12 -24.30 -2.98
C TYR A 811 -19.59 -24.53 -2.56
N TYR A 812 -20.00 -25.80 -2.44
CA TYR A 812 -21.37 -26.22 -2.11
C TYR A 812 -21.40 -26.96 -0.77
N SER A 813 -22.47 -26.80 0.02
CA SER A 813 -22.55 -27.40 1.37
C SER A 813 -22.79 -28.92 1.36
N ASP A 814 -23.41 -29.43 0.30
CA ASP A 814 -23.91 -30.81 0.19
C ASP A 814 -23.12 -31.70 -0.79
N SER A 815 -22.23 -31.09 -1.57
CA SER A 815 -21.61 -31.68 -2.76
C SER A 815 -20.28 -31.00 -3.06
N GLY A 816 -19.51 -31.49 -4.05
CA GLY A 816 -18.27 -30.84 -4.52
C GLY A 816 -17.05 -30.94 -3.60
N TRP A 817 -17.20 -31.49 -2.38
CA TRP A 817 -16.14 -31.65 -1.38
C TRP A 817 -14.86 -32.27 -1.92
N GLN A 818 -13.79 -31.48 -1.96
CA GLN A 818 -12.42 -31.91 -2.29
C GLN A 818 -11.61 -32.09 -1.01
N PRO A 819 -10.83 -33.18 -0.87
CA PRO A 819 -9.87 -33.32 0.22
C PRO A 819 -8.72 -32.34 0.02
N ILE A 820 -8.24 -31.73 1.11
CA ILE A 820 -7.09 -30.82 1.08
C ILE A 820 -5.87 -31.53 1.67
N ARG A 821 -5.98 -32.02 2.91
CA ARG A 821 -4.88 -32.68 3.62
C ARG A 821 -5.37 -33.64 4.70
N ASP A 822 -4.57 -34.68 4.92
CA ASP A 822 -4.59 -35.51 6.12
C ASP A 822 -3.45 -35.07 7.04
N VAL A 823 -3.76 -34.75 8.30
CA VAL A 823 -2.82 -34.26 9.31
C VAL A 823 -2.90 -35.17 10.54
N TYR A 824 -1.73 -35.54 11.07
CA TYR A 824 -1.63 -36.33 12.30
C TYR A 824 -1.25 -35.40 13.45
N VAL A 825 -2.22 -35.11 14.32
CA VAL A 825 -2.08 -34.16 15.43
C VAL A 825 -1.71 -34.94 16.69
N GLY A 826 -0.46 -34.79 17.13
CA GLY A 826 0.06 -35.47 18.32
C GLY A 826 -0.62 -34.99 19.62
N PRO A 827 -0.48 -35.75 20.72
CA PRO A 827 -0.93 -35.31 22.03
C PRO A 827 -0.08 -34.13 22.52
N GLY A 828 -0.73 -33.06 22.95
CA GLY A 828 -0.03 -31.84 23.39
C GLY A 828 -0.97 -30.71 23.79
N GLY A 829 -0.38 -29.53 24.00
CA GLY A 829 -1.15 -28.28 24.17
C GLY A 829 -1.72 -27.77 22.86
N ALA A 830 -2.63 -26.80 22.94
CA ALA A 830 -3.23 -26.16 21.78
C ALA A 830 -2.20 -25.36 20.97
N HIS A 831 -2.23 -25.55 19.65
CA HIS A 831 -1.32 -24.94 18.69
C HIS A 831 -2.00 -24.77 17.33
N TRP A 832 -1.40 -23.99 16.43
CA TRP A 832 -1.84 -23.90 15.05
C TRP A 832 -1.38 -25.13 14.25
N ILE A 833 -2.36 -25.80 13.62
CA ILE A 833 -2.18 -27.02 12.83
C ILE A 833 -2.31 -26.64 11.35
N ASP A 834 -1.22 -26.82 10.60
CA ASP A 834 -1.18 -26.64 9.14
C ASP A 834 -2.06 -27.69 8.45
N CYS A 835 -3.11 -27.23 7.77
CA CYS A 835 -4.00 -28.08 7.00
C CYS A 835 -3.82 -27.94 5.48
N GLY A 836 -2.87 -27.12 5.01
CA GLY A 836 -2.51 -26.97 3.60
C GLY A 836 -3.34 -25.95 2.81
N SER A 837 -3.00 -25.80 1.53
CA SER A 837 -3.60 -24.81 0.62
C SER A 837 -4.71 -25.38 -0.27
N TYR A 838 -5.74 -24.57 -0.52
CA TYR A 838 -6.77 -24.83 -1.51
C TYR A 838 -6.84 -23.69 -2.53
N ALA A 839 -6.39 -23.97 -3.76
CA ALA A 839 -6.15 -22.97 -4.80
C ALA A 839 -7.42 -22.39 -5.47
N THR A 840 -8.62 -22.87 -5.11
CA THR A 840 -9.88 -22.39 -5.69
C THR A 840 -10.79 -21.82 -4.62
N ASN A 841 -11.70 -20.94 -5.03
CA ASN A 841 -12.67 -20.35 -4.12
C ASN A 841 -13.58 -21.42 -3.51
N PHE A 842 -13.58 -21.50 -2.19
CA PHE A 842 -14.47 -22.31 -1.38
C PHE A 842 -15.32 -21.45 -0.46
N ARG A 843 -16.39 -22.08 0.02
CA ARG A 843 -17.40 -21.46 0.88
C ARG A 843 -17.68 -22.28 2.11
N TYR A 844 -17.46 -23.59 2.01
CA TYR A 844 -17.62 -24.54 3.10
C TYR A 844 -16.31 -25.26 3.32
N ILE A 845 -15.97 -25.43 4.58
CA ILE A 845 -14.81 -26.20 5.04
C ILE A 845 -15.32 -27.30 5.96
N SER A 846 -14.68 -28.47 5.94
CA SER A 846 -15.02 -29.58 6.83
C SER A 846 -13.77 -30.15 7.46
N PHE A 847 -13.82 -30.30 8.78
CA PHE A 847 -12.80 -30.96 9.58
C PHE A 847 -13.40 -32.26 10.10
N ALA A 848 -12.80 -33.39 9.74
CA ALA A 848 -13.31 -34.71 10.07
C ALA A 848 -12.21 -35.59 10.67
N VAL A 849 -12.57 -36.39 11.67
CA VAL A 849 -11.65 -37.34 12.31
C VAL A 849 -12.15 -38.75 12.05
N TYR A 850 -11.22 -39.64 11.65
CA TYR A 850 -11.53 -40.98 11.15
C TYR A 850 -10.74 -42.04 11.89
N ARG A 851 -11.42 -43.10 12.35
CA ARG A 851 -10.76 -44.32 12.86
C ARG A 851 -10.85 -45.42 11.80
N GLN A 852 -9.77 -45.65 11.05
CA GLN A 852 -9.72 -46.62 9.95
C GLN A 852 -9.29 -48.03 10.39
N SER A 853 -8.53 -48.16 11.48
CA SER A 853 -8.07 -49.45 12.00
C SER A 853 -8.26 -49.59 13.52
N SER A 854 -8.21 -50.82 14.02
CA SER A 854 -8.19 -51.09 15.48
C SER A 854 -6.89 -50.63 16.15
N GLY A 855 -5.81 -50.47 15.38
CA GLY A 855 -4.53 -49.92 15.82
C GLY A 855 -4.49 -48.38 15.81
N ASP A 856 -5.48 -47.72 15.21
CA ASP A 856 -5.62 -46.27 15.29
C ASP A 856 -5.98 -45.91 16.73
N TYR A 857 -5.07 -45.18 17.39
CA TYR A 857 -5.25 -44.65 18.73
C TYR A 857 -6.39 -43.60 18.77
N SER A 858 -6.84 -43.21 19.97
CA SER A 858 -8.16 -42.54 20.06
C SER A 858 -8.17 -41.21 19.30
N ASN A 859 -9.08 -41.15 18.33
CA ASN A 859 -9.35 -39.97 17.52
C ASN A 859 -10.21 -39.00 18.31
N ASP A 860 -9.56 -38.17 19.13
CA ASP A 860 -10.17 -37.23 20.06
C ASP A 860 -9.44 -35.89 19.96
N ILE A 861 -9.97 -35.01 19.09
CA ILE A 861 -9.36 -33.72 18.76
C ILE A 861 -10.26 -32.57 19.20
N TYR A 862 -9.62 -31.48 19.60
CA TYR A 862 -10.21 -30.26 20.14
C TYR A 862 -9.80 -29.11 19.22
N LEU A 863 -10.77 -28.41 18.66
CA LEU A 863 -10.61 -27.41 17.60
C LEU A 863 -11.33 -26.13 18.03
N ASP A 864 -10.72 -24.96 17.83
CA ASP A 864 -11.21 -23.67 18.34
C ASP A 864 -11.45 -22.65 17.22
N THR A 865 -10.42 -22.30 16.46
CA THR A 865 -10.50 -21.26 15.42
C THR A 865 -9.96 -21.79 14.10
N VAL A 866 -10.62 -21.46 12.98
CA VAL A 866 -10.06 -21.64 11.63
C VAL A 866 -9.50 -20.31 11.14
N LEU A 867 -8.30 -20.37 10.56
CA LEU A 867 -7.59 -19.24 9.98
C LEU A 867 -7.36 -19.56 8.51
N VAL A 868 -7.79 -18.69 7.60
CA VAL A 868 -7.57 -18.87 6.16
C VAL A 868 -6.82 -17.69 5.59
N LEU A 869 -5.65 -17.98 5.04
CA LEU A 869 -4.75 -17.04 4.43
C LEU A 869 -5.12 -17.01 2.94
N PRO A 870 -5.74 -15.95 2.41
CA PRO A 870 -5.99 -15.87 0.97
C PRO A 870 -4.67 -16.08 0.20
N PRO A 871 -4.71 -16.71 -0.99
CA PRO A 871 -3.58 -16.62 -1.89
C PRO A 871 -3.41 -15.14 -2.19
N LEU A 872 -2.18 -14.65 -2.05
CA LEU A 872 -1.90 -13.22 -2.19
C LEU A 872 -2.44 -12.74 -3.54
N PRO A 873 -3.10 -11.56 -3.58
CA PRO A 873 -3.97 -11.20 -4.70
C PRO A 873 -3.17 -11.04 -5.99
N ASN A 874 -3.28 -12.02 -6.91
CA ASN A 874 -2.71 -11.89 -8.26
C ASN A 874 -3.15 -10.55 -8.89
N PRO A 875 -2.24 -9.87 -9.61
CA PRO A 875 -2.48 -8.53 -10.17
C PRO A 875 -3.64 -8.51 -11.19
#